data_AF-A0A4Q9NET9-F1
#
_entry.id   AF-A0A4Q9NET9-F1
#
_cell.length_a   1.000
_cell.length_b   1.000
_cell.length_c   1.000
_cell.angle_alpha   90.00
_cell.angle_beta   90.00
_cell.angle_gamma   90.00
#
_symmetry.space_group_name_H-M   'P 1'
#
loop_
_entity.id
_entity.type
_entity.pdbx_description
1 polymer ?
#
loop_
_entity_poly.entity_id
_entity_poly.type
_entity_poly.pdbx_seq_one_letter_code
_entity_poly.pdbx_strand_id
1 'polypeptide(L)'
;MSSSSYIPLTQIPPSELPWPPKPSLRPSFAFYFSRRRAVLALIAATSVVTLVLFLKVSSSHEDDLDDIGTPITPRYQPSYIAIPVPNSLPPSSHPKLRPVRDLPSHCLDQYYSSGGVCHDGLGPLPLDVIWTWVNGSDPLFRDAREHAIKSYDNTDPYRPIKSNNPSRMFRDYDELRHSLRSVLANFRPYVRHFRILTSDFDYPSDDPETSIQSFPDPGPGYWRLGLQPQWLDAVDQTTPEWRDGNIQLSLTHHAHFFEPYNRTIFNSYAIESQFSHLQNVSEVLWVIVLYRLQRRLLHDKSSHPCCVLMFPPEYGLVFRIQGDLTVSPDWPNAKTKGEWRSMGASNWLLSACASSRKRFGRRKRPYVQHEVKSVSFALLQELALVWPDAIAKTSTHAFRETEAGDGDYYQMFMFIHYVVERAREALLWTWVVGRVGGIDDSWGEHEAERAWIEIGGTWDGDGSKEIQVESGTRDTLTASRVQDYLKEGGFVADDFKTEYHFSSLDGFAYNEYGRRGVGGWPGFDPEKYDKKDRKDPARKCIIRRDECFGGGDPGKPLTASAVFQNIAFEKTHCGDCVIVALINASGRLGLSAVLPHPDRHSPPSDTEPSADGSSTIPHLPLVADWHEGQFALRDVMKYAPDTSIRQWSERIMQRYRYVIGGTPSAFERLISLQQVKGMLASLDRKKDIALLCINDDVTRESSEIANYFISWQSRRWNRTAAWEADAGSPVEFR
;
A
#
# COMPACT_ATOMS: atom_id res chain seq x y z
N MET A 1 -2.52 -23.56 -47.27
CA MET A 1 -2.19 -24.73 -46.43
C MET A 1 -0.88 -24.36 -45.78
N SER A 2 -1.02 -23.66 -44.67
CA SER A 2 0.04 -23.18 -43.79
C SER A 2 -0.40 -23.62 -42.39
N SER A 3 0.54 -24.05 -41.57
CA SER A 3 0.27 -24.66 -40.28
C SER A 3 -0.18 -23.62 -39.24
N SER A 4 -1.26 -23.96 -38.55
CA SER A 4 -1.66 -23.47 -37.23
C SER A 4 -0.46 -23.40 -36.26
N SER A 5 -0.37 -22.40 -35.37
CA SER A 5 -1.27 -22.12 -34.24
C SER A 5 -1.28 -23.28 -33.24
N TYR A 6 -0.31 -23.30 -32.33
CA TYR A 6 -0.29 -24.18 -31.17
C TYR A 6 0.13 -23.37 -29.94
N ILE A 7 -0.85 -22.97 -29.14
CA ILE A 7 -0.64 -22.57 -27.75
C ILE A 7 -0.58 -23.88 -26.95
N PRO A 8 0.46 -24.14 -26.14
CA PRO A 8 0.53 -25.36 -25.34
C PRO A 8 -0.50 -25.33 -24.21
N LEU A 9 -1.71 -25.80 -24.49
CA LEU A 9 -2.75 -26.09 -23.50
C LEU A 9 -2.60 -27.56 -23.07
N THR A 10 -2.49 -27.80 -21.77
CA THR A 10 -2.58 -29.15 -21.19
C THR A 10 -4.02 -29.67 -21.36
N GLN A 11 -4.23 -30.67 -22.22
CA GLN A 11 -5.55 -31.22 -22.54
C GLN A 11 -5.58 -32.76 -22.56
N ILE A 12 -6.76 -33.31 -22.25
CA ILE A 12 -7.08 -34.74 -22.16
C ILE A 12 -7.56 -35.24 -23.55
N PRO A 13 -7.23 -36.47 -23.99
CA PRO A 13 -7.33 -36.84 -25.41
C PRO A 13 -8.74 -37.24 -25.89
N PRO A 14 -9.20 -36.75 -27.06
CA PRO A 14 -10.34 -37.29 -27.79
C PRO A 14 -9.89 -38.12 -29.01
N SER A 15 -10.51 -39.29 -29.22
CA SER A 15 -10.32 -40.12 -30.41
C SER A 15 -11.62 -40.22 -31.21
N GLU A 16 -11.65 -39.73 -32.47
CA GLU A 16 -12.38 -40.32 -33.64
C GLU A 16 -12.38 -39.42 -34.92
N LEU A 17 -11.41 -39.65 -35.83
CA LEU A 17 -11.54 -39.72 -37.31
C LEU A 17 -12.03 -38.43 -38.12
N PRO A 18 -12.16 -38.41 -39.49
CA PRO A 18 -11.08 -37.88 -40.38
C PRO A 18 -11.45 -36.97 -41.61
N TRP A 19 -10.43 -36.24 -42.15
CA TRP A 19 -10.14 -35.64 -43.51
C TRP A 19 -11.07 -35.88 -44.77
N PRO A 20 -10.93 -35.18 -45.95
CA PRO A 20 -10.75 -33.74 -46.33
C PRO A 20 -11.67 -33.25 -47.54
N PRO A 21 -11.24 -32.81 -48.77
CA PRO A 21 -10.67 -31.50 -49.24
C PRO A 21 -11.44 -30.65 -50.34
N LYS A 22 -10.94 -29.40 -50.56
CA LYS A 22 -10.96 -28.41 -51.71
C LYS A 22 -11.36 -28.82 -53.17
N PRO A 23 -11.84 -27.90 -54.09
CA PRO A 23 -11.03 -26.80 -54.70
C PRO A 23 -11.76 -25.51 -55.22
N SER A 24 -11.15 -24.79 -56.20
CA SER A 24 -11.22 -23.34 -56.54
C SER A 24 -11.93 -22.95 -57.87
N LEU A 25 -12.09 -21.63 -58.18
CA LEU A 25 -11.66 -20.97 -59.45
C LEU A 25 -11.86 -19.42 -59.54
N ARG A 26 -11.26 -18.77 -60.57
CA ARG A 26 -11.28 -17.31 -60.94
C ARG A 26 -12.13 -17.07 -62.21
N PRO A 27 -12.37 -15.82 -62.72
CA PRO A 27 -11.45 -15.09 -63.66
C PRO A 27 -11.43 -13.52 -63.55
N SER A 28 -10.33 -12.79 -63.87
CA SER A 28 -9.95 -11.97 -65.09
C SER A 28 -10.97 -10.91 -65.58
N PHE A 29 -10.62 -9.67 -66.02
CA PHE A 29 -9.76 -9.15 -67.13
C PHE A 29 -9.38 -7.64 -66.89
N ALA A 30 -8.83 -6.83 -67.82
CA ALA A 30 -7.51 -6.83 -68.49
C ALA A 30 -7.27 -5.51 -69.32
N PHE A 31 -6.03 -4.97 -69.35
CA PHE A 31 -5.43 -3.93 -70.26
C PHE A 31 -6.03 -2.48 -70.33
N TYR A 32 -5.26 -1.37 -70.14
CA TYR A 32 -4.28 -0.67 -71.03
C TYR A 32 -4.92 -0.03 -72.29
N PHE A 33 -4.68 1.22 -72.73
CA PHE A 33 -3.51 2.12 -72.74
C PHE A 33 -3.86 3.63 -72.58
N SER A 34 -2.89 4.43 -72.10
CA SER A 34 -2.31 5.71 -72.61
C SER A 34 -3.11 6.69 -73.52
N ARG A 35 -2.82 8.00 -73.66
CA ARG A 35 -1.61 8.80 -73.36
C ARG A 35 -1.97 10.31 -73.32
N ARG A 36 -2.19 10.90 -72.15
CA ARG A 36 -2.06 12.37 -71.90
C ARG A 36 -0.97 12.66 -70.84
N ARG A 37 0.01 11.75 -70.75
CA ARG A 37 1.16 11.79 -69.83
C ARG A 37 2.40 12.31 -70.56
N ALA A 38 2.62 13.62 -70.50
CA ALA A 38 3.88 14.28 -70.85
C ALA A 38 3.96 15.66 -70.18
N VAL A 39 2.93 16.50 -70.36
CA VAL A 39 2.89 17.87 -69.79
C VAL A 39 2.51 17.85 -68.30
N LEU A 40 1.49 17.06 -67.92
CA LEU A 40 1.17 16.79 -66.51
C LEU A 40 2.30 16.04 -65.79
N ALA A 41 3.17 15.33 -66.51
CA ALA A 41 4.29 14.60 -65.88
C ALA A 41 5.39 15.55 -65.40
N LEU A 42 5.55 16.74 -66.01
CA LEU A 42 6.53 17.73 -65.56
C LEU A 42 6.07 18.46 -64.30
N ILE A 43 4.80 18.85 -64.25
CA ILE A 43 4.16 19.47 -63.08
C ILE A 43 4.04 18.44 -61.95
N ALA A 44 3.64 17.20 -62.26
CA ALA A 44 3.67 16.12 -61.27
C ALA A 44 5.10 15.79 -60.84
N ALA A 45 6.13 15.88 -61.68
CA ALA A 45 7.51 15.65 -61.25
C ALA A 45 8.03 16.75 -60.32
N THR A 46 7.75 18.03 -60.58
CA THR A 46 8.14 19.10 -59.64
C THR A 46 7.32 19.06 -58.37
N SER A 47 6.00 18.83 -58.44
CA SER A 47 5.16 18.60 -57.27
C SER A 47 5.50 17.31 -56.51
N VAL A 48 5.98 16.26 -57.17
CA VAL A 48 6.47 15.04 -56.50
C VAL A 48 7.86 15.25 -55.93
N VAL A 49 8.74 16.05 -56.53
CA VAL A 49 10.04 16.39 -55.92
C VAL A 49 9.87 17.33 -54.73
N THR A 50 8.99 18.34 -54.80
CA THR A 50 8.65 19.13 -53.62
C THR A 50 7.84 18.33 -52.61
N LEU A 51 6.92 17.46 -53.00
CA LEU A 51 6.25 16.53 -52.08
C LEU A 51 7.21 15.48 -51.51
N VAL A 52 8.26 15.04 -52.21
CA VAL A 52 9.26 14.10 -51.68
C VAL A 52 10.31 14.80 -50.82
N LEU A 53 10.59 16.09 -51.05
CA LEU A 53 11.38 16.91 -50.14
C LEU A 53 10.57 17.30 -48.90
N PHE A 54 9.30 17.69 -49.07
CA PHE A 54 8.38 17.98 -47.99
C PHE A 54 8.03 16.71 -47.22
N LEU A 55 7.85 15.55 -47.87
CA LEU A 55 7.74 14.26 -47.19
C LEU A 55 9.08 13.78 -46.63
N LYS A 56 10.26 14.14 -47.15
CA LYS A 56 11.53 13.80 -46.46
C LYS A 56 11.79 14.67 -45.22
N VAL A 57 11.27 15.89 -45.21
CA VAL A 57 11.36 16.82 -44.07
C VAL A 57 10.21 16.55 -43.07
N SER A 58 9.00 16.24 -43.54
CA SER A 58 7.84 15.82 -42.73
C SER A 58 7.99 14.39 -42.21
N SER A 59 8.51 13.44 -42.99
CA SER A 59 8.92 12.10 -42.47
C SER A 59 10.22 12.15 -41.66
N SER A 60 10.71 13.35 -41.31
CA SER A 60 11.67 13.53 -40.22
C SER A 60 11.02 14.16 -38.98
N HIS A 61 9.71 14.46 -39.01
CA HIS A 61 8.93 15.16 -37.99
C HIS A 61 7.40 14.84 -38.03
N GLU A 62 7.01 13.60 -38.28
CA GLU A 62 5.66 13.08 -38.01
C GLU A 62 5.77 11.75 -37.26
N ASP A 63 5.42 11.81 -35.97
CA ASP A 63 4.92 10.77 -35.07
C ASP A 63 5.30 9.29 -35.35
N ASP A 64 6.38 8.83 -34.72
CA ASP A 64 6.65 7.42 -34.42
C ASP A 64 5.64 6.89 -33.36
N LEU A 65 4.37 6.81 -33.73
CA LEU A 65 3.32 6.11 -32.97
C LEU A 65 2.58 5.14 -33.88
N ASP A 66 2.32 3.94 -33.36
CA ASP A 66 1.57 2.85 -33.99
C ASP A 66 2.18 2.22 -35.27
N ASP A 67 3.35 1.57 -35.14
CA ASP A 67 3.50 0.12 -35.41
C ASP A 67 4.97 -0.35 -35.19
N ILE A 68 5.44 -0.31 -33.93
CA ILE A 68 6.59 -1.14 -33.56
C ILE A 68 6.08 -2.56 -33.32
N GLY A 69 6.00 -3.31 -34.42
CA GLY A 69 6.08 -4.76 -34.38
C GLY A 69 7.41 -5.16 -33.76
N THR A 70 7.45 -5.24 -32.42
CA THR A 70 8.59 -5.81 -31.70
C THR A 70 8.85 -7.19 -32.30
N PRO A 71 10.09 -7.49 -32.75
CA PRO A 71 10.37 -8.81 -33.26
C PRO A 71 10.13 -9.79 -32.12
N ILE A 72 9.08 -10.61 -32.24
CA ILE A 72 8.77 -11.69 -31.31
C ILE A 72 10.02 -12.55 -31.28
N THR A 73 10.83 -12.39 -30.23
CA THR A 73 12.04 -13.20 -30.09
C THR A 73 11.58 -14.65 -30.03
N PRO A 74 12.24 -15.61 -30.70
CA PRO A 74 11.81 -17.02 -30.71
C PRO A 74 11.79 -17.73 -29.35
N ARG A 75 11.99 -17.00 -28.25
CA ARG A 75 11.91 -17.44 -26.85
C ARG A 75 10.64 -16.96 -26.13
N TYR A 76 9.87 -16.02 -26.69
CA TYR A 76 8.64 -15.53 -26.07
C TYR A 76 7.45 -16.40 -26.46
N GLN A 77 7.04 -17.28 -25.56
CA GLN A 77 5.74 -17.96 -25.61
C GLN A 77 4.93 -17.47 -24.40
N PRO A 78 3.81 -16.76 -24.60
CA PRO A 78 2.96 -16.36 -23.48
C PRO A 78 2.36 -17.60 -22.82
N SER A 79 2.29 -17.59 -21.49
CA SER A 79 1.75 -18.67 -20.67
C SER A 79 0.44 -18.21 -20.04
N TYR A 80 -0.59 -19.04 -20.15
CA TYR A 80 -1.91 -18.77 -19.60
C TYR A 80 -2.44 -20.01 -18.89
N ILE A 81 -3.15 -19.81 -17.79
CA ILE A 81 -3.94 -20.86 -17.14
C ILE A 81 -5.43 -20.57 -17.26
N ALA A 82 -6.22 -21.58 -17.57
CA ALA A 82 -7.68 -21.47 -17.56
C ALA A 82 -8.15 -21.33 -16.11
N ILE A 83 -8.84 -20.25 -15.79
CA ILE A 83 -9.39 -19.98 -14.46
C ILE A 83 -10.92 -19.85 -14.51
N PRO A 84 -11.66 -20.38 -13.52
CA PRO A 84 -13.07 -20.10 -13.38
C PRO A 84 -13.27 -18.72 -12.75
N VAL A 85 -14.28 -17.97 -13.19
CA VAL A 85 -14.70 -16.73 -12.54
C VAL A 85 -15.79 -17.05 -11.52
N PRO A 86 -15.59 -16.71 -10.22
CA PRO A 86 -16.55 -17.01 -9.17
C PRO A 86 -17.79 -16.12 -9.28
N ASN A 87 -18.96 -16.68 -8.94
CA ASN A 87 -20.25 -15.99 -9.02
C ASN A 87 -20.35 -14.79 -8.06
N SER A 88 -19.70 -14.92 -6.91
CA SER A 88 -19.44 -13.89 -5.91
C SER A 88 -18.13 -14.25 -5.22
N LEU A 89 -17.49 -13.30 -4.54
CA LEU A 89 -16.39 -13.68 -3.67
C LEU A 89 -16.91 -14.59 -2.52
N PRO A 90 -16.09 -15.53 -2.03
CA PRO A 90 -16.48 -16.45 -0.96
C PRO A 90 -16.64 -15.70 0.38
N PRO A 91 -17.57 -16.08 1.28
CA PRO A 91 -17.86 -15.30 2.50
C PRO A 91 -16.68 -14.98 3.44
N SER A 92 -15.56 -15.71 3.32
CA SER A 92 -14.33 -15.49 4.09
C SER A 92 -13.38 -14.43 3.51
N SER A 93 -13.63 -13.92 2.29
CA SER A 93 -12.94 -12.75 1.73
C SER A 93 -13.53 -11.43 2.22
N HIS A 94 -14.84 -11.37 2.47
CA HIS A 94 -15.48 -10.11 2.85
C HIS A 94 -14.80 -9.51 4.10
N PRO A 95 -14.61 -8.18 4.15
CA PRO A 95 -13.98 -7.52 5.29
C PRO A 95 -14.74 -7.78 6.58
N LYS A 96 -14.02 -8.17 7.63
CA LYS A 96 -14.53 -8.22 8.99
C LYS A 96 -13.45 -7.86 9.99
N LEU A 97 -13.85 -7.48 11.20
CA LEU A 97 -12.88 -7.15 12.24
C LEU A 97 -12.12 -8.41 12.66
N ARG A 98 -10.79 -8.32 12.69
CA ARG A 98 -9.87 -9.39 13.10
C ARG A 98 -8.96 -8.93 14.23
N PRO A 99 -8.52 -9.83 15.13
CA PRO A 99 -7.48 -9.54 16.09
C PRO A 99 -6.15 -9.29 15.36
N VAL A 100 -5.33 -8.39 15.90
CA VAL A 100 -3.92 -8.22 15.49
C VAL A 100 -3.02 -9.14 16.33
N ARG A 101 -1.71 -9.13 16.08
CA ARG A 101 -0.73 -9.69 17.01
C ARG A 101 -0.58 -8.78 18.24
N ASP A 102 -1.32 -9.11 19.28
CA ASP A 102 -1.27 -8.47 20.60
C ASP A 102 0.00 -8.85 21.38
N LEU A 103 0.41 -7.97 22.31
CA LEU A 103 1.35 -8.33 23.37
C LEU A 103 0.66 -9.11 24.49
N PRO A 104 1.41 -9.90 25.30
CA PRO A 104 0.82 -10.63 26.41
C PRO A 104 0.18 -9.70 27.45
N SER A 105 -1.08 -9.99 27.81
CA SER A 105 -1.82 -9.14 28.75
C SER A 105 -1.17 -9.04 30.15
N HIS A 106 -0.26 -9.95 30.53
CA HIS A 106 0.43 -9.90 31.83
C HIS A 106 1.54 -8.84 31.91
N CYS A 107 2.09 -8.37 30.78
CA CYS A 107 3.12 -7.33 30.74
C CYS A 107 2.67 -6.03 30.06
N LEU A 108 1.46 -6.01 29.51
CA LEU A 108 0.89 -4.89 28.76
C LEU A 108 0.77 -3.60 29.59
N ASP A 109 0.32 -3.73 30.85
CA ASP A 109 0.26 -2.61 31.79
C ASP A 109 1.64 -2.02 32.08
N GLN A 110 2.64 -2.86 32.36
CA GLN A 110 4.00 -2.39 32.66
C GLN A 110 4.63 -1.72 31.44
N TYR A 111 4.41 -2.28 30.25
CA TYR A 111 4.80 -1.70 28.96
C TYR A 111 4.24 -0.30 28.77
N TYR A 112 2.93 -0.12 28.92
CA TYR A 112 2.32 1.20 28.72
C TYR A 112 2.55 2.17 29.87
N SER A 113 2.48 1.74 31.12
CA SER A 113 2.61 2.64 32.28
C SER A 113 4.03 3.16 32.48
N SER A 114 5.04 2.30 32.30
CA SER A 114 6.43 2.59 32.67
C SER A 114 7.46 2.45 31.53
N GLY A 115 7.03 1.99 30.35
CA GLY A 115 7.97 1.55 29.31
C GLY A 115 8.71 0.27 29.70
N GLY A 116 8.04 -0.65 30.38
CA GLY A 116 8.57 -1.99 30.66
C GLY A 116 8.85 -2.79 29.39
N VAL A 117 9.54 -3.92 29.55
CA VAL A 117 9.69 -4.91 28.48
C VAL A 117 8.44 -5.79 28.45
N CYS A 118 7.94 -6.05 27.24
CA CYS A 118 6.83 -6.95 26.98
C CYS A 118 6.99 -7.51 25.57
N HIS A 119 7.13 -8.84 25.48
CA HIS A 119 7.28 -9.62 24.26
C HIS A 119 6.47 -10.92 24.42
N ASP A 120 5.93 -11.48 23.34
CA ASP A 120 5.16 -12.74 23.42
C ASP A 120 6.02 -14.01 23.40
N GLY A 121 7.33 -13.89 23.14
CA GLY A 121 8.24 -15.02 23.06
C GLY A 121 8.03 -15.93 21.82
N LEU A 122 7.13 -15.56 20.90
CA LEU A 122 6.85 -16.33 19.68
C LEU A 122 7.84 -15.99 18.53
N GLY A 123 8.74 -15.03 18.75
CA GLY A 123 9.74 -14.59 17.78
C GLY A 123 9.12 -13.81 16.61
N PRO A 124 9.81 -13.69 15.45
CA PRO A 124 9.28 -12.96 14.29
C PRO A 124 8.02 -13.62 13.69
N LEU A 125 7.05 -12.83 13.22
CA LEU A 125 5.89 -13.37 12.50
C LEU A 125 6.32 -13.98 11.15
N PRO A 126 5.75 -15.13 10.75
CA PRO A 126 5.83 -15.59 9.37
C PRO A 126 5.11 -14.60 8.43
N LEU A 127 5.88 -14.04 7.52
CA LEU A 127 5.46 -13.05 6.54
C LEU A 127 4.85 -13.72 5.30
N ASP A 128 3.79 -13.12 4.79
CA ASP A 128 3.38 -13.32 3.40
C ASP A 128 3.86 -12.15 2.54
N VAL A 129 4.30 -12.45 1.32
CA VAL A 129 4.87 -11.45 0.41
C VAL A 129 4.04 -11.40 -0.87
N ILE A 130 3.54 -10.22 -1.19
CA ILE A 130 2.69 -9.96 -2.36
C ILE A 130 3.41 -9.06 -3.35
N TRP A 131 3.31 -9.48 -4.62
CA TRP A 131 3.62 -8.68 -5.78
C TRP A 131 2.36 -8.48 -6.62
N THR A 132 2.18 -7.29 -7.16
CA THR A 132 1.27 -7.03 -8.29
C THR A 132 2.09 -7.05 -9.57
N TRP A 133 1.69 -7.82 -10.57
CA TRP A 133 2.46 -7.97 -11.80
C TRP A 133 1.57 -8.12 -13.04
N VAL A 134 2.04 -7.58 -14.15
CA VAL A 134 1.44 -7.67 -15.48
C VAL A 134 2.56 -7.72 -16.53
N ASN A 135 2.27 -8.20 -17.74
CA ASN A 135 3.22 -8.18 -18.85
C ASN A 135 2.66 -7.35 -20.01
N GLY A 136 3.17 -6.14 -20.20
CA GLY A 136 2.73 -5.21 -21.27
C GLY A 136 3.12 -5.62 -22.68
N SER A 137 3.99 -6.63 -22.84
CA SER A 137 4.31 -7.24 -24.14
C SER A 137 3.34 -8.36 -24.51
N ASP A 138 2.49 -8.80 -23.58
CA ASP A 138 1.53 -9.87 -23.81
C ASP A 138 0.42 -9.43 -24.78
N PRO A 139 0.07 -10.26 -25.79
CA PRO A 139 -0.89 -9.88 -26.81
C PRO A 139 -2.32 -9.73 -26.25
N LEU A 140 -2.75 -10.57 -25.31
CA LEU A 140 -4.08 -10.48 -24.70
C LEU A 140 -4.17 -9.28 -23.74
N PHE A 141 -3.08 -8.99 -23.01
CA PHE A 141 -3.00 -7.77 -22.20
C PHE A 141 -3.12 -6.51 -23.05
N ARG A 142 -2.42 -6.45 -24.19
CA ARG A 142 -2.50 -5.33 -25.14
C ARG A 142 -3.89 -5.18 -25.73
N ASP A 143 -4.48 -6.28 -26.21
CA ASP A 143 -5.82 -6.28 -26.81
C ASP A 143 -6.89 -5.84 -25.80
N ALA A 144 -6.94 -6.47 -24.62
CA ALA A 144 -7.87 -6.11 -23.55
C ALA A 144 -7.73 -4.65 -23.14
N ARG A 145 -6.49 -4.14 -23.08
CA ARG A 145 -6.19 -2.73 -22.78
C ARG A 145 -6.68 -1.79 -23.89
N GLU A 146 -6.44 -2.12 -25.16
CA GLU A 146 -6.92 -1.32 -26.28
C GLU A 146 -8.44 -1.31 -26.37
N HIS A 147 -9.10 -2.46 -26.18
CA HIS A 147 -10.55 -2.56 -26.09
C HIS A 147 -11.11 -1.72 -24.93
N ALA A 148 -10.49 -1.77 -23.74
CA ALA A 148 -10.85 -0.92 -22.62
C ALA A 148 -10.61 0.57 -22.87
N ILE A 149 -9.60 0.98 -23.66
CA ILE A 149 -9.43 2.38 -24.08
C ILE A 149 -10.51 2.81 -25.07
N LYS A 150 -10.86 1.93 -26.02
CA LYS A 150 -11.86 2.18 -27.07
C LYS A 150 -13.30 2.26 -26.54
N SER A 151 -13.59 1.72 -25.34
CA SER A 151 -14.92 1.80 -24.71
C SER A 151 -15.22 3.12 -23.99
N TYR A 152 -14.25 4.03 -23.82
CA TYR A 152 -14.49 5.35 -23.22
C TYR A 152 -14.88 6.38 -24.28
N ASP A 153 -15.96 7.12 -24.03
CA ASP A 153 -16.32 8.29 -24.82
C ASP A 153 -15.23 9.37 -24.77
N ASN A 154 -15.10 10.16 -25.84
CA ASN A 154 -14.10 11.24 -25.93
C ASN A 154 -14.26 12.33 -24.86
N THR A 155 -15.45 12.43 -24.24
CA THR A 155 -15.77 13.38 -23.17
C THR A 155 -15.76 12.76 -21.76
N ASP A 156 -15.47 11.46 -21.64
CA ASP A 156 -15.46 10.80 -20.33
C ASP A 156 -14.27 11.27 -19.48
N PRO A 157 -14.47 11.80 -18.26
CA PRO A 157 -13.39 12.26 -17.39
C PRO A 157 -12.46 11.13 -16.93
N TYR A 158 -12.94 9.88 -16.87
CA TYR A 158 -12.18 8.68 -16.50
C TYR A 158 -11.42 8.05 -17.66
N ARG A 159 -11.56 8.59 -18.88
CA ARG A 159 -10.77 8.19 -20.05
C ARG A 159 -9.27 8.35 -19.76
N PRO A 160 -8.40 7.39 -20.15
CA PRO A 160 -6.97 7.47 -19.87
C PRO A 160 -6.26 8.58 -20.67
N ILE A 161 -5.29 9.22 -20.02
CA ILE A 161 -4.50 10.33 -20.57
C ILE A 161 -3.64 9.89 -21.75
N LYS A 162 -3.76 10.59 -22.89
CA LYS A 162 -2.92 10.30 -24.09
C LYS A 162 -1.43 10.66 -23.92
N SER A 163 -1.11 11.71 -23.16
CA SER A 163 0.22 12.36 -23.17
C SER A 163 1.33 11.68 -22.35
N ASN A 164 1.03 10.66 -21.53
CA ASN A 164 1.94 10.18 -20.48
C ASN A 164 2.75 8.90 -20.80
N ASN A 165 2.78 8.52 -22.09
CA ASN A 165 3.34 7.27 -22.61
C ASN A 165 3.04 6.05 -21.71
N PRO A 166 1.77 5.60 -21.65
CA PRO A 166 1.33 4.61 -20.68
C PRO A 166 2.00 3.22 -20.80
N SER A 167 2.77 2.92 -21.85
CA SER A 167 3.51 1.65 -21.95
C SER A 167 4.52 1.46 -20.82
N ARG A 168 5.15 2.54 -20.32
CA ARG A 168 6.16 2.50 -19.24
C ARG A 168 5.66 1.86 -17.94
N MET A 169 4.34 1.86 -17.71
CA MET A 169 3.73 1.27 -16.51
C MET A 169 3.57 -0.26 -16.60
N PHE A 170 3.77 -0.83 -17.78
CA PHE A 170 3.48 -2.24 -18.07
C PHE A 170 4.67 -2.99 -18.67
N ARG A 171 5.81 -2.33 -18.92
CA ARG A 171 7.03 -3.01 -19.37
C ARG A 171 7.56 -3.93 -18.28
N ASP A 172 8.16 -5.03 -18.72
CA ASP A 172 8.80 -6.03 -17.87
C ASP A 172 10.20 -6.31 -18.44
N TYR A 173 11.20 -6.19 -17.58
CA TYR A 173 12.59 -6.56 -17.75
C TYR A 173 12.97 -7.66 -16.73
N ASP A 174 12.13 -8.68 -16.57
CA ASP A 174 12.32 -9.79 -15.63
C ASP A 174 12.38 -9.35 -14.14
N GLU A 175 11.80 -8.19 -13.79
CA GLU A 175 11.91 -7.61 -12.43
C GLU A 175 11.23 -8.47 -11.37
N LEU A 176 10.06 -9.03 -11.69
CA LEU A 176 9.33 -9.93 -10.79
C LEU A 176 10.21 -11.14 -10.42
N ARG A 177 10.79 -11.80 -11.44
CA ARG A 177 11.64 -12.99 -11.29
C ARG A 177 12.77 -12.75 -10.30
N HIS A 178 13.50 -11.66 -10.51
CA HIS A 178 14.66 -11.32 -9.70
C HIS A 178 14.29 -10.71 -8.34
N SER A 179 13.13 -10.06 -8.21
CA SER A 179 12.57 -9.64 -6.92
C SER A 179 12.23 -10.87 -6.04
N LEU A 180 11.58 -11.90 -6.60
CA LEU A 180 11.32 -13.16 -5.88
C LEU A 180 12.63 -13.82 -5.41
N ARG A 181 13.63 -13.97 -6.29
CA ARG A 181 14.96 -14.48 -5.93
C ARG A 181 15.64 -13.62 -4.86
N SER A 182 15.51 -12.30 -4.94
CA SER A 182 16.01 -11.35 -3.94
C SER A 182 15.41 -11.60 -2.56
N VAL A 183 14.10 -11.84 -2.49
CA VAL A 183 13.42 -12.16 -1.23
C VAL A 183 13.83 -13.54 -0.71
N LEU A 184 13.87 -14.58 -1.57
CA LEU A 184 14.36 -15.91 -1.18
C LEU A 184 15.79 -15.89 -0.63
N ALA A 185 16.68 -15.08 -1.21
CA ALA A 185 18.06 -14.98 -0.76
C ALA A 185 18.23 -14.31 0.61
N ASN A 186 17.27 -13.47 1.04
CA ASN A 186 17.43 -12.58 2.19
C ASN A 186 16.42 -12.78 3.33
N PHE A 187 15.27 -13.42 3.08
CA PHE A 187 14.17 -13.54 4.05
C PHE A 187 13.65 -14.97 4.25
N ARG A 188 14.29 -15.98 3.64
CA ARG A 188 13.81 -17.38 3.68
C ARG A 188 13.35 -17.90 5.06
N PRO A 189 14.03 -17.59 6.20
CA PRO A 189 13.60 -18.09 7.51
C PRO A 189 12.30 -17.47 8.04
N TYR A 190 11.80 -16.40 7.42
CA TYR A 190 10.74 -15.53 7.93
C TYR A 190 9.55 -15.42 6.97
N VAL A 191 9.64 -16.05 5.79
CA VAL A 191 8.58 -16.09 4.79
C VAL A 191 7.82 -17.41 4.89
N ARG A 192 6.49 -17.32 4.85
CA ARG A 192 5.59 -18.47 4.69
C ARG A 192 5.14 -18.64 3.24
N HIS A 193 4.62 -17.56 2.65
CA HIS A 193 3.93 -17.62 1.37
C HIS A 193 4.32 -16.44 0.47
N PHE A 194 4.58 -16.74 -0.80
CA PHE A 194 4.61 -15.75 -1.88
C PHE A 194 3.29 -15.79 -2.66
N ARG A 195 2.79 -14.62 -3.04
CA ARG A 195 1.62 -14.51 -3.93
C ARG A 195 1.84 -13.45 -4.99
N ILE A 196 1.56 -13.81 -6.24
CA ILE A 196 1.54 -12.89 -7.37
C ILE A 196 0.06 -12.59 -7.69
N LEU A 197 -0.30 -11.31 -7.68
CA LEU A 197 -1.59 -10.81 -8.14
C LEU A 197 -1.44 -10.34 -9.59
N THR A 198 -2.24 -10.87 -10.51
CA THR A 198 -2.08 -10.59 -11.94
C THR A 198 -3.38 -10.59 -12.74
N SER A 199 -3.30 -10.09 -13.98
CA SER A 199 -4.42 -9.91 -14.89
C SER A 199 -4.95 -11.23 -15.48
N ASP A 200 -6.23 -11.22 -15.82
CA ASP A 200 -6.90 -12.29 -16.55
C ASP A 200 -7.78 -11.73 -17.68
N PHE A 201 -7.89 -12.48 -18.77
CA PHE A 201 -8.42 -12.05 -20.06
C PHE A 201 -9.56 -12.95 -20.53
N ASP A 202 -10.39 -12.43 -21.43
CA ASP A 202 -11.39 -13.22 -22.12
C ASP A 202 -10.71 -14.16 -23.14
N TYR A 203 -11.38 -15.25 -23.51
CA TYR A 203 -10.87 -16.14 -24.55
C TYR A 203 -10.93 -15.43 -25.92
N PRO A 204 -9.86 -15.46 -26.73
CA PRO A 204 -9.88 -14.88 -28.07
C PRO A 204 -10.84 -15.68 -28.96
N SER A 205 -11.85 -15.01 -29.52
CA SER A 205 -12.79 -15.61 -30.48
C SER A 205 -12.25 -15.45 -31.90
N ASP A 206 -12.09 -16.56 -32.64
CA ASP A 206 -11.47 -16.56 -33.99
C ASP A 206 -12.32 -15.89 -35.10
N ASP A 207 -13.59 -15.54 -34.86
CA ASP A 207 -14.48 -14.95 -35.88
C ASP A 207 -15.59 -14.05 -35.28
N PRO A 208 -15.65 -12.74 -35.63
CA PRO A 208 -16.70 -11.83 -35.16
C PRO A 208 -18.10 -12.07 -35.80
N GLU A 209 -18.20 -12.78 -36.92
CA GLU A 209 -19.50 -13.06 -37.58
C GLU A 209 -20.22 -14.29 -37.01
N THR A 210 -19.53 -15.21 -36.33
CA THR A 210 -20.13 -16.43 -35.74
C THR A 210 -20.51 -16.29 -34.27
N SER A 211 -20.96 -15.11 -33.85
CA SER A 211 -21.37 -14.76 -32.47
C SER A 211 -22.65 -15.46 -31.94
N ILE A 212 -22.99 -16.63 -32.50
CA ILE A 212 -24.09 -17.52 -32.08
C ILE A 212 -23.57 -18.96 -31.85
N GLN A 213 -22.29 -19.14 -31.50
CA GLN A 213 -21.79 -20.37 -30.87
C GLN A 213 -21.36 -20.14 -29.42
N SER A 214 -22.35 -19.79 -28.60
CA SER A 214 -22.54 -20.30 -27.23
C SER A 214 -21.31 -20.44 -26.32
N PHE A 215 -20.46 -19.42 -26.24
CA PHE A 215 -19.88 -19.10 -24.94
C PHE A 215 -21.02 -18.50 -24.09
N PRO A 216 -21.24 -18.95 -22.84
CA PRO A 216 -22.26 -18.35 -21.99
C PRO A 216 -21.96 -16.86 -21.80
N ASP A 217 -23.01 -16.03 -21.74
CA ASP A 217 -22.86 -14.59 -21.44
C ASP A 217 -21.93 -14.39 -20.24
N PRO A 218 -21.02 -13.38 -20.25
CA PRO A 218 -20.06 -13.16 -19.18
C PRO A 218 -20.79 -13.00 -17.84
N GLY A 219 -20.72 -14.06 -17.04
CA GLY A 219 -21.63 -14.31 -15.93
C GLY A 219 -21.35 -15.65 -15.25
N PRO A 220 -22.03 -15.94 -14.12
CA PRO A 220 -21.76 -17.07 -13.22
C PRO A 220 -21.24 -18.37 -13.87
N GLY A 221 -19.97 -18.72 -13.62
CA GLY A 221 -19.34 -19.96 -14.09
C GLY A 221 -18.60 -19.89 -15.43
N TYR A 222 -18.42 -18.72 -16.04
CA TYR A 222 -17.55 -18.55 -17.20
C TYR A 222 -16.05 -18.68 -16.85
N TRP A 223 -15.23 -19.03 -17.84
CA TRP A 223 -13.78 -19.20 -17.70
C TRP A 223 -13.02 -18.05 -18.38
N ARG A 224 -11.88 -17.67 -17.80
CA ARG A 224 -10.96 -16.65 -18.32
C ARG A 224 -9.55 -17.23 -18.44
N LEU A 225 -8.70 -16.57 -19.24
CA LEU A 225 -7.28 -16.87 -19.37
C LEU A 225 -6.49 -16.02 -18.38
N GLY A 226 -6.08 -16.62 -17.26
CA GLY A 226 -5.20 -15.99 -16.29
C GLY A 226 -3.77 -15.92 -16.79
N LEU A 227 -3.15 -14.74 -16.77
CA LEU A 227 -1.75 -14.56 -17.16
C LEU A 227 -0.82 -15.34 -16.21
N GLN A 228 0.20 -16.01 -16.75
CA GLN A 228 1.27 -16.67 -15.98
C GLN A 228 2.65 -16.14 -16.42
N PRO A 229 3.59 -15.88 -15.49
CA PRO A 229 4.99 -15.57 -15.85
C PRO A 229 5.63 -16.70 -16.66
N GLN A 230 6.29 -16.37 -17.78
CA GLN A 230 6.81 -17.36 -18.74
C GLN A 230 7.94 -18.22 -18.19
N TRP A 231 8.68 -17.72 -17.19
CA TRP A 231 9.77 -18.45 -16.51
C TRP A 231 9.27 -19.41 -15.43
N LEU A 232 7.97 -19.40 -15.09
CA LEU A 232 7.37 -20.20 -14.03
C LEU A 232 6.97 -21.58 -14.56
N ASP A 233 7.36 -22.65 -13.85
CA ASP A 233 7.14 -24.05 -14.27
C ASP A 233 5.68 -24.36 -14.64
N ALA A 234 5.50 -25.20 -15.65
CA ALA A 234 4.20 -25.77 -15.98
C ALA A 234 3.73 -26.67 -14.82
N VAL A 235 2.56 -26.36 -14.27
CA VAL A 235 2.02 -27.03 -13.09
C VAL A 235 1.60 -28.47 -13.44
N ASP A 236 1.98 -29.43 -12.60
CA ASP A 236 1.42 -30.78 -12.66
C ASP A 236 -0.07 -30.78 -12.23
N GLN A 237 -0.89 -31.63 -12.84
CA GLN A 237 -2.28 -31.34 -13.26
C GLN A 237 -3.35 -31.10 -12.15
N THR A 238 -2.98 -30.90 -10.87
CA THR A 238 -3.92 -30.96 -9.74
C THR A 238 -3.98 -29.73 -8.82
N THR A 239 -2.92 -28.91 -8.68
CA THR A 239 -2.97 -27.65 -7.88
C THR A 239 -1.94 -26.62 -8.36
N PRO A 240 -2.32 -25.35 -8.64
CA PRO A 240 -1.41 -24.27 -9.05
C PRO A 240 -0.61 -23.69 -7.87
N GLU A 241 0.12 -24.56 -7.17
CA GLU A 241 1.01 -24.23 -6.07
C GLU A 241 2.44 -24.63 -6.41
N TRP A 242 3.34 -23.66 -6.47
CA TRP A 242 4.76 -23.89 -6.63
C TRP A 242 5.47 -23.89 -5.27
N ARG A 243 6.59 -24.60 -5.12
CA ARG A 243 7.31 -24.70 -3.84
C ARG A 243 8.83 -24.62 -3.99
N ASP A 244 9.47 -23.87 -3.10
CA ASP A 244 10.92 -23.84 -2.94
C ASP A 244 11.25 -24.18 -1.48
N GLY A 245 11.47 -25.47 -1.22
CA GLY A 245 11.53 -26.02 0.13
C GLY A 245 10.21 -25.78 0.89
N ASN A 246 10.28 -25.03 1.99
CA ASN A 246 9.12 -24.74 2.83
C ASN A 246 8.30 -23.53 2.35
N ILE A 247 8.81 -22.73 1.40
CA ILE A 247 8.10 -21.55 0.89
C ILE A 247 7.21 -21.98 -0.26
N GLN A 248 5.93 -21.63 -0.15
CA GLN A 248 4.96 -21.78 -1.22
C GLN A 248 4.90 -20.51 -2.07
N LEU A 249 4.62 -20.65 -3.36
CA LEU A 249 4.25 -19.58 -4.28
C LEU A 249 2.87 -19.89 -4.87
N SER A 250 2.00 -18.87 -4.87
CA SER A 250 0.68 -18.90 -5.50
C SER A 250 0.51 -17.78 -6.52
N LEU A 251 -0.37 -18.02 -7.48
CA LEU A 251 -0.85 -17.05 -8.45
C LEU A 251 -2.32 -16.77 -8.15
N THR A 252 -2.75 -15.51 -8.18
CA THR A 252 -4.15 -15.13 -7.95
C THR A 252 -4.55 -14.05 -8.93
N HIS A 253 -5.65 -14.27 -9.63
CA HIS A 253 -6.09 -13.41 -10.72
C HIS A 253 -7.12 -12.38 -10.25
N HIS A 254 -7.27 -11.28 -10.98
CA HIS A 254 -8.17 -10.18 -10.60
C HIS A 254 -9.60 -10.68 -10.36
N ALA A 255 -10.08 -11.62 -11.19
CA ALA A 255 -11.35 -12.32 -11.03
C ALA A 255 -11.59 -12.99 -9.65
N HIS A 256 -10.55 -13.28 -8.86
CA HIS A 256 -10.64 -14.01 -7.58
C HIS A 256 -10.66 -13.13 -6.33
N PHE A 257 -10.48 -11.81 -6.45
CA PHE A 257 -10.47 -10.91 -5.29
C PHE A 257 -11.09 -9.52 -5.53
N PHE A 258 -11.49 -9.17 -6.75
CA PHE A 258 -12.20 -7.93 -7.04
C PHE A 258 -13.69 -8.00 -6.72
N GLU A 259 -14.22 -6.96 -6.08
CA GLU A 259 -15.65 -6.75 -5.85
C GLU A 259 -15.99 -5.24 -5.97
N PRO A 260 -16.86 -4.83 -6.90
CA PRO A 260 -17.26 -5.58 -8.10
C PRO A 260 -16.07 -5.90 -9.03
N TYR A 261 -16.15 -7.03 -9.74
CA TYR A 261 -15.21 -7.35 -10.83
C TYR A 261 -15.82 -7.01 -12.19
N ASN A 262 -15.14 -6.16 -12.97
CA ASN A 262 -15.58 -5.75 -14.31
C ASN A 262 -14.41 -5.80 -15.32
N ARG A 263 -14.15 -7.00 -15.85
CA ARG A 263 -13.08 -7.31 -16.82
C ARG A 263 -11.67 -6.99 -16.30
N THR A 264 -10.68 -7.13 -17.17
CA THR A 264 -9.27 -6.85 -16.90
C THR A 264 -9.05 -5.41 -16.43
N ILE A 265 -8.47 -5.26 -15.24
CA ILE A 265 -8.13 -3.97 -14.62
C ILE A 265 -6.64 -3.64 -14.82
N PHE A 266 -6.36 -2.39 -15.21
CA PHE A 266 -5.00 -1.86 -15.47
C PHE A 266 -4.58 -0.78 -14.46
N ASN A 267 -5.37 -0.58 -13.41
CA ASN A 267 -5.15 0.43 -12.38
C ASN A 267 -4.58 -0.19 -11.10
N SER A 268 -3.35 0.21 -10.72
CA SER A 268 -2.72 -0.28 -9.49
C SER A 268 -3.49 0.11 -8.23
N TYR A 269 -4.18 1.25 -8.20
CA TYR A 269 -4.99 1.64 -7.04
C TYR A 269 -6.26 0.80 -6.90
N ALA A 270 -6.89 0.45 -8.03
CA ALA A 270 -7.99 -0.51 -8.05
C ALA A 270 -7.52 -1.89 -7.55
N ILE A 271 -6.35 -2.37 -7.99
CA ILE A 271 -5.79 -3.65 -7.52
C ILE A 271 -5.44 -3.61 -6.02
N GLU A 272 -4.76 -2.56 -5.56
CA GLU A 272 -4.38 -2.39 -4.15
C GLU A 272 -5.60 -2.25 -3.22
N SER A 273 -6.68 -1.61 -3.65
CA SER A 273 -7.88 -1.40 -2.82
C SER A 273 -8.58 -2.71 -2.44
N GLN A 274 -8.39 -3.76 -3.24
CA GLN A 274 -9.01 -5.08 -3.06
C GLN A 274 -8.18 -6.02 -2.18
N PHE A 275 -7.06 -5.58 -1.60
CA PHE A 275 -6.20 -6.46 -0.77
C PHE A 275 -6.90 -6.99 0.48
N SER A 276 -7.95 -6.31 0.97
CA SER A 276 -8.82 -6.78 2.06
C SER A 276 -9.55 -8.09 1.75
N HIS A 277 -9.74 -8.43 0.48
CA HIS A 277 -10.46 -9.62 0.01
C HIS A 277 -9.60 -10.88 -0.11
N LEU A 278 -8.28 -10.76 0.08
CA LEU A 278 -7.36 -11.88 -0.12
C LEU A 278 -7.52 -12.96 0.95
N GLN A 279 -7.64 -14.21 0.51
CA GLN A 279 -7.78 -15.37 1.41
C GLN A 279 -6.44 -15.98 1.82
N ASN A 280 -6.40 -16.69 2.96
CA ASN A 280 -5.21 -17.39 3.47
C ASN A 280 -3.95 -16.49 3.49
N VAL A 281 -4.12 -15.25 3.97
CA VAL A 281 -3.03 -14.30 4.21
C VAL A 281 -2.68 -14.30 5.70
N SER A 282 -1.39 -14.24 6.03
CA SER A 282 -0.93 -14.08 7.41
C SER A 282 -1.21 -12.66 7.94
N GLU A 283 -1.12 -12.47 9.26
CA GLU A 283 -1.46 -11.17 9.85
C GLU A 283 -0.50 -10.04 9.45
N VAL A 284 0.75 -10.34 9.09
CA VAL A 284 1.69 -9.33 8.56
C VAL A 284 2.05 -9.68 7.11
N LEU A 285 1.52 -8.83 6.24
CA LEU A 285 1.72 -8.80 4.81
C LEU A 285 2.85 -7.84 4.44
N TRP A 286 3.66 -8.22 3.45
CA TRP A 286 4.59 -7.34 2.75
C TRP A 286 4.14 -7.10 1.33
N VAL A 287 3.94 -5.84 0.95
CA VAL A 287 3.69 -5.44 -0.43
C VAL A 287 5.01 -4.93 -1.02
N ILE A 288 5.54 -5.65 -2.00
CA ILE A 288 6.85 -5.37 -2.61
C ILE A 288 6.68 -4.85 -4.04
N VAL A 289 7.22 -3.65 -4.27
CA VAL A 289 7.44 -3.04 -5.59
C VAL A 289 8.95 -2.94 -5.88
N LEU A 290 9.79 -3.61 -5.07
CA LEU A 290 11.21 -3.31 -4.87
C LEU A 290 12.12 -4.54 -4.98
N TYR A 291 13.43 -4.28 -5.08
CA TYR A 291 14.53 -5.23 -4.91
C TYR A 291 15.22 -5.05 -3.55
N ARG A 292 15.85 -6.11 -3.02
CA ARG A 292 16.80 -6.00 -1.88
C ARG A 292 18.26 -6.10 -2.35
N LEU A 293 19.01 -5.00 -2.23
CA LEU A 293 20.44 -4.93 -2.58
C LEU A 293 21.35 -5.44 -1.45
N GLN A 294 21.41 -6.75 -1.16
CA GLN A 294 22.50 -7.27 -0.31
C GLN A 294 23.38 -8.28 -1.05
N ARG A 295 24.69 -8.00 -1.07
CA ARG A 295 25.76 -8.86 -1.61
C ARG A 295 26.78 -9.12 -0.50
N ARG A 296 26.48 -10.06 0.40
CA ARG A 296 27.50 -10.65 1.29
C ARG A 296 28.02 -11.92 0.63
N LEU A 297 29.12 -11.77 -0.10
CA LEU A 297 29.90 -12.90 -0.58
C LEU A 297 30.55 -13.60 0.62
N LEU A 298 30.45 -14.93 0.62
CA LEU A 298 31.28 -15.90 1.36
C LEU A 298 31.08 -16.00 2.89
N HIS A 299 30.77 -17.24 3.31
CA HIS A 299 31.20 -17.90 4.53
C HIS A 299 31.03 -17.19 5.89
N ASP A 300 29.80 -16.82 6.24
CA ASP A 300 29.39 -16.86 7.64
C ASP A 300 27.96 -17.42 7.77
N LYS A 301 27.75 -18.39 8.67
CA LYS A 301 26.44 -19.01 8.95
C LYS A 301 25.70 -18.30 10.10
N SER A 302 26.30 -17.29 10.72
CA SER A 302 25.79 -16.67 11.95
C SER A 302 25.08 -15.33 11.75
N SER A 303 25.40 -14.56 10.71
CA SER A 303 24.83 -13.22 10.50
C SER A 303 23.40 -13.32 9.93
N HIS A 304 22.38 -12.98 10.73
CA HIS A 304 20.95 -13.04 10.35
C HIS A 304 20.36 -11.63 10.10
N PRO A 305 20.39 -11.07 8.88
CA PRO A 305 20.07 -9.67 8.63
C PRO A 305 18.58 -9.48 8.34
N CYS A 306 17.72 -9.74 9.32
CA CYS A 306 16.25 -9.64 9.14
C CYS A 306 15.57 -8.55 9.99
N CYS A 307 16.08 -8.29 11.19
CA CYS A 307 15.51 -7.46 12.25
C CYS A 307 15.27 -5.97 11.88
N VAL A 308 15.68 -5.59 10.68
CA VAL A 308 15.74 -4.23 10.12
C VAL A 308 14.44 -3.76 9.48
N LEU A 309 13.59 -4.69 9.05
CA LEU A 309 12.46 -4.39 8.15
C LEU A 309 11.10 -4.92 8.66
N MET A 310 11.12 -5.76 9.70
CA MET A 310 9.94 -6.47 10.21
C MET A 310 9.04 -5.56 11.04
N PHE A 311 7.86 -6.08 11.36
CA PHE A 311 7.01 -5.62 12.47
C PHE A 311 7.60 -6.20 13.78
N PRO A 312 8.40 -5.45 14.57
CA PRO A 312 8.70 -5.82 15.94
C PRO A 312 7.40 -5.83 16.75
N PRO A 313 6.96 -6.98 17.33
CA PRO A 313 5.77 -7.02 18.19
C PRO A 313 5.80 -6.02 19.35
N GLU A 314 6.97 -5.49 19.70
CA GLU A 314 7.27 -4.56 20.78
C GLU A 314 7.07 -3.09 20.38
N TYR A 315 7.19 -2.74 19.09
CA TYR A 315 7.05 -1.36 18.58
C TYR A 315 5.98 -1.21 17.47
N GLY A 316 5.49 -2.30 16.91
CA GLY A 316 4.44 -2.32 15.87
C GLY A 316 4.97 -2.13 14.45
N LEU A 317 4.16 -1.51 13.58
CA LEU A 317 4.46 -1.34 12.16
C LEU A 317 5.58 -0.33 11.92
N VAL A 318 6.56 -0.66 11.06
CA VAL A 318 7.63 0.26 10.65
C VAL A 318 7.23 1.01 9.39
N PHE A 319 6.93 2.31 9.53
CA PHE A 319 6.53 3.18 8.42
C PHE A 319 7.71 3.95 7.83
N ARG A 320 7.76 3.97 6.49
CA ARG A 320 8.73 4.71 5.67
C ARG A 320 8.01 5.81 4.92
N ILE A 321 7.96 6.97 5.57
CA ILE A 321 7.24 8.16 5.11
C ILE A 321 8.16 9.36 5.17
N GLN A 322 7.93 10.32 4.28
CA GLN A 322 8.81 11.46 4.06
C GLN A 322 8.15 12.73 4.63
N GLY A 323 8.68 13.25 5.74
CA GLY A 323 8.06 14.34 6.52
C GLY A 323 8.10 15.73 5.89
N ASP A 324 9.08 16.02 5.03
CA ASP A 324 9.23 17.33 4.35
C ASP A 324 8.36 17.46 3.08
N LEU A 325 7.89 16.34 2.53
CA LEU A 325 6.99 16.30 1.38
C LEU A 325 5.58 15.94 1.85
N THR A 326 4.61 16.84 1.70
CA THR A 326 3.26 16.65 2.27
C THR A 326 2.14 16.81 1.25
N VAL A 327 1.08 16.03 1.44
CA VAL A 327 -0.16 16.04 0.65
C VAL A 327 -1.19 16.98 1.30
N SER A 328 -1.90 17.76 0.48
CA SER A 328 -2.91 18.72 0.96
C SER A 328 -4.18 18.01 1.49
N PRO A 329 -4.87 18.52 2.53
CA PRO A 329 -6.21 18.06 2.91
C PRO A 329 -7.33 18.50 1.96
N ASP A 330 -7.05 19.44 1.05
CA ASP A 330 -8.00 19.94 0.07
C ASP A 330 -8.22 18.98 -1.10
N TRP A 331 -9.40 19.06 -1.71
CA TRP A 331 -9.72 18.29 -2.90
C TRP A 331 -8.73 18.62 -4.02
N PRO A 332 -8.24 17.63 -4.80
CA PRO A 332 -7.37 17.87 -5.93
C PRO A 332 -7.97 18.89 -6.91
N ASN A 333 -7.21 19.92 -7.26
CA ASN A 333 -7.61 20.83 -8.33
C ASN A 333 -7.18 20.28 -9.69
N ALA A 334 -7.71 20.84 -10.79
CA ALA A 334 -7.44 20.37 -12.15
C ALA A 334 -5.96 20.34 -12.58
N LYS A 335 -5.06 21.08 -11.90
CA LYS A 335 -3.61 21.03 -12.15
C LYS A 335 -2.93 19.83 -11.48
N THR A 336 -3.55 19.26 -10.45
CA THR A 336 -3.07 18.03 -9.80
C THR A 336 -3.34 16.84 -10.73
N LYS A 337 -2.28 16.13 -11.13
CA LYS A 337 -2.31 15.01 -12.07
C LYS A 337 -1.56 13.78 -11.53
N GLY A 338 -1.84 12.62 -12.11
CA GLY A 338 -1.21 11.34 -11.74
C GLY A 338 -1.43 10.98 -10.28
N GLU A 339 -0.43 10.33 -9.66
CA GLU A 339 -0.44 9.91 -8.26
C GLU A 339 -0.87 11.01 -7.26
N TRP A 340 -0.46 12.25 -7.49
CA TRP A 340 -0.82 13.37 -6.62
C TRP A 340 -2.33 13.62 -6.54
N ARG A 341 -3.10 13.23 -7.55
CA ARG A 341 -4.57 13.33 -7.53
C ARG A 341 -5.16 12.31 -6.58
N SER A 342 -4.81 11.02 -6.74
CA SER A 342 -5.27 9.94 -5.86
C SER A 342 -4.81 10.11 -4.41
N MET A 343 -3.56 10.56 -4.18
CA MET A 343 -3.10 10.95 -2.84
C MET A 343 -3.93 12.09 -2.25
N GLY A 344 -4.23 13.14 -3.03
CA GLY A 344 -5.06 14.25 -2.57
C GLY A 344 -6.50 13.85 -2.27
N ALA A 345 -7.12 13.01 -3.11
CA ALA A 345 -8.45 12.45 -2.86
C ALA A 345 -8.48 11.57 -1.60
N SER A 346 -7.46 10.73 -1.41
CA SER A 346 -7.29 9.90 -0.21
C SER A 346 -7.07 10.76 1.04
N ASN A 347 -6.20 11.77 0.99
CA ASN A 347 -6.00 12.67 2.12
C ASN A 347 -7.24 13.55 2.40
N TRP A 348 -8.03 13.85 1.37
CA TRP A 348 -9.32 14.50 1.52
C TRP A 348 -10.30 13.59 2.29
N LEU A 349 -10.38 12.28 2.01
CA LEU A 349 -11.21 11.34 2.78
C LEU A 349 -10.81 11.28 4.27
N LEU A 350 -9.51 11.36 4.58
CA LEU A 350 -9.01 11.42 5.96
C LEU A 350 -9.26 12.78 6.65
N SER A 351 -9.50 13.85 5.90
CA SER A 351 -9.44 15.24 6.38
C SER A 351 -10.78 15.96 6.47
N ALA A 352 -11.37 16.04 7.66
CA ALA A 352 -12.61 16.80 7.93
C ALA A 352 -12.63 18.18 7.24
N CYS A 353 -13.78 18.60 6.71
CA CYS A 353 -13.98 19.99 6.28
C CYS A 353 -15.42 20.43 6.60
N ALA A 354 -15.61 21.72 6.90
CA ALA A 354 -16.88 22.24 7.43
C ALA A 354 -18.11 22.08 6.51
N SER A 355 -17.91 21.78 5.23
CA SER A 355 -18.97 21.48 4.25
C SER A 355 -19.00 20.02 3.78
N SER A 356 -18.06 19.18 4.22
CA SER A 356 -17.98 17.74 3.90
C SER A 356 -17.34 17.00 5.07
N ARG A 357 -18.19 16.37 5.89
CA ARG A 357 -17.82 15.72 7.15
C ARG A 357 -16.95 14.47 6.88
N LYS A 358 -15.73 14.39 7.45
CA LYS A 358 -14.87 13.18 7.41
C LYS A 358 -13.89 13.07 8.59
N ARG A 359 -13.05 12.03 8.59
CA ARG A 359 -12.67 11.24 9.76
C ARG A 359 -11.74 11.80 10.84
N PHE A 360 -10.57 12.38 10.52
CA PHE A 360 -9.49 12.63 11.51
C PHE A 360 -9.06 14.11 11.65
N GLY A 361 -9.97 15.02 11.31
CA GLY A 361 -9.68 16.45 11.28
C GLY A 361 -8.81 16.89 10.09
N ARG A 362 -8.81 18.19 9.81
CA ARG A 362 -8.18 18.77 8.62
C ARG A 362 -6.66 18.90 8.79
N ARG A 363 -5.85 18.08 8.11
CA ARG A 363 -4.37 18.24 8.14
C ARG A 363 -3.66 17.78 6.88
N LYS A 364 -2.47 18.35 6.64
CA LYS A 364 -1.52 17.83 5.66
C LYS A 364 -0.96 16.51 6.17
N ARG A 365 -0.67 15.55 5.27
CA ARG A 365 -0.08 14.26 5.65
C ARG A 365 1.20 13.97 4.86
N PRO A 366 2.25 13.39 5.49
CA PRO A 366 3.51 13.08 4.84
C PRO A 366 3.38 12.16 3.63
N TYR A 367 4.29 12.28 2.67
CA TYR A 367 4.33 11.41 1.50
C TYR A 367 4.74 9.98 1.87
N VAL A 368 4.05 8.99 1.32
CA VAL A 368 4.43 7.57 1.48
C VAL A 368 5.49 7.21 0.45
N GLN A 369 6.66 6.79 0.92
CA GLN A 369 7.79 6.50 0.03
C GLN A 369 7.50 5.28 -0.86
N HIS A 370 8.09 5.29 -2.06
CA HIS A 370 8.13 4.13 -2.96
C HIS A 370 9.11 3.08 -2.43
N GLU A 371 8.78 2.51 -1.29
CA GLU A 371 9.56 1.49 -0.59
C GLU A 371 8.70 0.29 -0.21
N VAL A 372 9.34 -0.74 0.35
CA VAL A 372 8.64 -1.93 0.86
C VAL A 372 7.71 -1.51 2.00
N LYS A 373 6.42 -1.86 1.84
CA LYS A 373 5.34 -1.51 2.78
C LYS A 373 4.99 -2.76 3.61
N SER A 374 5.20 -2.65 4.92
CA SER A 374 4.74 -3.64 5.91
C SER A 374 3.31 -3.29 6.33
N VAL A 375 2.40 -4.25 6.23
CA VAL A 375 0.95 -4.03 6.34
C VAL A 375 0.33 -5.12 7.23
N SER A 376 -0.62 -4.74 8.09
CA SER A 376 -1.42 -5.70 8.87
C SER A 376 -2.68 -6.06 8.10
N PHE A 377 -2.97 -7.36 7.99
CA PHE A 377 -4.15 -7.83 7.28
C PHE A 377 -5.44 -7.52 8.05
N ALA A 378 -5.45 -7.66 9.39
CA ALA A 378 -6.57 -7.23 10.22
C ALA A 378 -6.88 -5.73 10.06
N LEU A 379 -5.87 -4.88 9.96
CA LEU A 379 -6.04 -3.44 9.75
C LEU A 379 -6.42 -3.08 8.30
N LEU A 380 -6.06 -3.90 7.30
CA LEU A 380 -6.62 -3.78 5.93
C LEU A 380 -8.12 -4.09 5.90
N GLN A 381 -8.57 -5.16 6.57
CA GLN A 381 -10.00 -5.45 6.66
C GLN A 381 -10.75 -4.38 7.46
N GLU A 382 -10.14 -3.83 8.52
CA GLU A 382 -10.71 -2.70 9.26
C GLU A 382 -10.91 -1.46 8.38
N LEU A 383 -9.93 -1.08 7.55
CA LEU A 383 -10.08 0.02 6.59
C LEU A 383 -11.24 -0.18 5.62
N ALA A 384 -11.45 -1.41 5.17
CA ALA A 384 -12.52 -1.75 4.23
C ALA A 384 -13.91 -1.75 4.89
N LEU A 385 -14.00 -1.85 6.22
CA LEU A 385 -15.22 -1.57 6.97
C LEU A 385 -15.50 -0.06 7.10
N VAL A 386 -14.45 0.78 7.12
CA VAL A 386 -14.58 2.24 7.27
C VAL A 386 -14.93 2.92 5.93
N TRP A 387 -14.34 2.50 4.81
CA TRP A 387 -14.53 3.13 3.49
C TRP A 387 -14.93 2.14 2.36
N PRO A 388 -15.98 1.31 2.54
CA PRO A 388 -16.39 0.34 1.52
C PRO A 388 -16.73 1.01 0.19
N ASP A 389 -17.50 2.11 0.19
CA ASP A 389 -17.93 2.80 -1.03
C ASP A 389 -16.77 3.39 -1.84
N ALA A 390 -15.73 3.91 -1.17
CA ALA A 390 -14.58 4.50 -1.85
C ALA A 390 -13.70 3.41 -2.50
N ILE A 391 -13.58 2.25 -1.83
CA ILE A 391 -12.90 1.06 -2.35
C ILE A 391 -13.67 0.48 -3.54
N ALA A 392 -14.99 0.32 -3.41
CA ALA A 392 -15.87 -0.19 -4.47
C ALA A 392 -15.98 0.76 -5.67
N LYS A 393 -15.96 2.09 -5.47
CA LYS A 393 -15.84 3.05 -6.59
C LYS A 393 -14.50 2.84 -7.31
N THR A 394 -13.41 2.76 -6.55
CA THR A 394 -12.05 2.65 -7.12
C THR A 394 -11.85 1.34 -7.89
N SER A 395 -12.47 0.22 -7.48
CA SER A 395 -12.37 -1.05 -8.22
C SER A 395 -13.00 -1.02 -9.61
N THR A 396 -13.95 -0.11 -9.88
CA THR A 396 -14.54 0.08 -11.23
C THR A 396 -13.63 0.84 -12.20
N HIS A 397 -12.59 1.53 -11.73
CA HIS A 397 -11.75 2.37 -12.57
C HIS A 397 -10.63 1.56 -13.25
N ALA A 398 -10.81 1.24 -14.54
CA ALA A 398 -9.86 0.44 -15.31
C ALA A 398 -8.45 1.06 -15.44
N PHE A 399 -8.31 2.39 -15.34
CA PHE A 399 -7.05 3.11 -15.56
C PHE A 399 -6.72 4.11 -14.44
N ARG A 400 -5.43 4.18 -14.05
CA ARG A 400 -4.89 5.07 -12.99
C ARG A 400 -4.80 6.54 -13.38
N GLU A 401 -4.38 6.85 -14.61
CA GLU A 401 -4.14 8.22 -15.06
C GLU A 401 -5.24 8.68 -16.01
N THR A 402 -6.20 9.43 -15.48
CA THR A 402 -7.41 9.86 -16.18
C THR A 402 -7.43 11.37 -16.49
N GLU A 403 -8.01 11.75 -17.62
CA GLU A 403 -8.00 13.14 -18.12
C GLU A 403 -8.53 14.13 -17.05
N ALA A 404 -9.69 13.84 -16.46
CA ALA A 404 -10.36 14.72 -15.50
C ALA A 404 -11.05 14.02 -14.31
N GLY A 405 -10.94 12.70 -14.17
CA GLY A 405 -11.59 11.93 -13.10
C GLY A 405 -11.10 12.28 -11.69
N ASP A 406 -11.93 11.96 -10.69
CA ASP A 406 -11.83 12.39 -9.28
C ASP A 406 -10.52 11.99 -8.55
N GLY A 407 -9.80 10.99 -9.08
CA GLY A 407 -8.71 10.30 -8.37
C GLY A 407 -9.20 9.09 -7.60
N ASP A 408 -8.25 8.20 -7.29
CA ASP A 408 -8.52 6.87 -6.72
C ASP A 408 -8.24 6.80 -5.21
N TYR A 409 -8.86 5.82 -4.55
CA TYR A 409 -8.50 5.41 -3.20
C TYR A 409 -7.11 4.75 -3.19
N TYR A 410 -6.10 5.44 -2.67
CA TYR A 410 -4.74 4.91 -2.57
C TYR A 410 -4.58 4.12 -1.27
N GLN A 411 -4.77 2.81 -1.35
CA GLN A 411 -4.74 1.88 -0.21
C GLN A 411 -3.58 2.11 0.76
N MET A 412 -2.35 2.21 0.25
CA MET A 412 -1.15 2.29 1.10
C MET A 412 -0.99 3.64 1.79
N PHE A 413 -1.45 4.72 1.13
CA PHE A 413 -1.55 6.04 1.73
C PHE A 413 -2.59 6.04 2.86
N MET A 414 -3.79 5.52 2.56
CA MET A 414 -4.87 5.39 3.55
C MET A 414 -4.43 4.54 4.74
N PHE A 415 -3.78 3.39 4.52
CA PHE A 415 -3.35 2.48 5.57
C PHE A 415 -2.40 3.12 6.58
N ILE A 416 -1.28 3.70 6.10
CA ILE A 416 -0.25 4.26 6.99
C ILE A 416 -0.83 5.42 7.81
N HIS A 417 -1.56 6.32 7.16
CA HIS A 417 -2.14 7.47 7.85
C HIS A 417 -3.30 7.10 8.78
N TYR A 418 -4.11 6.09 8.44
CA TYR A 418 -5.14 5.57 9.33
C TYR A 418 -4.52 5.06 10.63
N VAL A 419 -3.49 4.23 10.59
CA VAL A 419 -2.84 3.73 11.82
C VAL A 419 -2.29 4.87 12.68
N VAL A 420 -1.63 5.86 12.07
CA VAL A 420 -1.08 7.02 12.80
C VAL A 420 -2.17 7.86 13.47
N GLU A 421 -3.30 8.08 12.79
CA GLU A 421 -4.43 8.86 13.34
C GLU A 421 -5.26 8.05 14.35
N ARG A 422 -5.39 6.73 14.17
CA ARG A 422 -6.05 5.84 15.13
C ARG A 422 -5.28 5.71 16.44
N ALA A 423 -3.95 5.71 16.40
CA ALA A 423 -3.12 5.79 17.60
C ALA A 423 -3.36 7.11 18.35
N ARG A 424 -3.44 8.24 17.64
CA ARG A 424 -3.79 9.55 18.20
C ARG A 424 -5.20 9.56 18.81
N GLU A 425 -6.17 9.01 18.08
CA GLU A 425 -7.56 8.86 18.53
C GLU A 425 -7.64 8.03 19.81
N ALA A 426 -6.91 6.91 19.88
CA ALA A 426 -6.81 6.04 21.05
C ALA A 426 -6.23 6.75 22.27
N LEU A 427 -5.15 7.54 22.12
CA LEU A 427 -4.56 8.32 23.21
C LEU A 427 -5.56 9.33 23.78
N LEU A 428 -6.22 10.10 22.92
CA LEU A 428 -7.18 11.11 23.34
C LEU A 428 -8.44 10.49 23.97
N TRP A 429 -8.95 9.40 23.40
CA TRP A 429 -10.11 8.71 23.96
C TRP A 429 -9.81 8.09 25.33
N THR A 430 -8.64 7.45 25.45
CA THR A 430 -8.17 6.85 26.70
C THR A 430 -8.06 7.87 27.82
N TRP A 431 -7.57 9.07 27.54
CA TRP A 431 -7.48 10.13 28.54
C TRP A 431 -8.86 10.78 28.82
N VAL A 432 -9.55 11.31 27.80
CA VAL A 432 -10.82 12.06 28.00
C VAL A 432 -11.93 11.15 28.52
N VAL A 433 -12.24 10.07 27.82
CA VAL A 433 -13.39 9.20 28.12
C VAL A 433 -13.00 8.08 29.09
N GLY A 434 -11.84 7.47 28.88
CA GLY A 434 -11.39 6.34 29.69
C GLY A 434 -10.90 6.70 31.09
N ARG A 435 -10.18 7.81 31.25
CA ARG A 435 -9.52 8.19 32.52
C ARG A 435 -10.24 9.31 33.27
N VAL A 436 -10.65 10.38 32.59
CA VAL A 436 -11.22 11.58 33.23
C VAL A 436 -12.74 11.51 33.35
N GLY A 437 -13.47 11.50 32.22
CA GLY A 437 -14.92 11.66 32.17
C GLY A 437 -15.73 10.60 32.94
N GLY A 438 -16.99 10.87 33.22
CA GLY A 438 -17.87 9.96 33.98
C GLY A 438 -18.14 8.61 33.29
N ILE A 439 -18.54 7.61 34.09
CA ILE A 439 -18.93 6.28 33.57
C ILE A 439 -20.21 6.37 32.72
N ASP A 440 -21.07 7.34 33.04
CA ASP A 440 -22.31 7.70 32.36
C ASP A 440 -22.12 8.70 31.20
N ASP A 441 -20.87 8.96 30.79
CA ASP A 441 -20.45 9.97 29.81
C ASP A 441 -20.56 11.44 30.27
N SER A 442 -20.75 11.69 31.57
CA SER A 442 -20.79 13.04 32.13
C SER A 442 -19.44 13.78 32.06
N TRP A 443 -19.50 15.10 31.91
CA TRP A 443 -18.35 16.01 32.03
C TRP A 443 -18.77 17.26 32.80
N GLY A 444 -18.72 17.18 34.13
CA GLY A 444 -19.05 18.26 35.05
C GLY A 444 -17.84 19.12 35.42
N GLU A 445 -18.02 19.95 36.46
CA GLU A 445 -16.98 20.80 37.02
C GLU A 445 -15.78 20.00 37.53
N HIS A 446 -16.04 18.84 38.16
CA HIS A 446 -15.00 17.94 38.68
C HIS A 446 -14.13 17.34 37.57
N GLU A 447 -14.75 16.81 36.51
CA GLU A 447 -14.05 16.25 35.35
C GLU A 447 -13.24 17.35 34.63
N ALA A 448 -13.83 18.53 34.44
CA ALA A 448 -13.19 19.66 33.78
C ALA A 448 -12.00 20.23 34.58
N GLU A 449 -12.12 20.31 35.91
CA GLU A 449 -11.03 20.71 36.81
C GLU A 449 -9.90 19.67 36.84
N ARG A 450 -10.26 18.39 36.97
CA ARG A 450 -9.28 17.30 36.94
C ARG A 450 -8.53 17.26 35.61
N ALA A 451 -9.23 17.40 34.48
CA ALA A 451 -8.61 17.50 33.15
C ALA A 451 -7.60 18.65 33.09
N TRP A 452 -7.97 19.81 33.62
CA TRP A 452 -7.13 21.02 33.62
C TRP A 452 -5.86 20.83 34.44
N ILE A 453 -5.96 20.23 35.63
CA ILE A 453 -4.81 19.97 36.50
C ILE A 453 -3.88 18.90 35.91
N GLU A 454 -4.43 17.81 35.34
CA GLU A 454 -3.62 16.71 34.78
C GLU A 454 -2.72 17.13 33.60
N ILE A 455 -3.06 18.22 32.90
CA ILE A 455 -2.23 18.80 31.81
C ILE A 455 -1.35 19.98 32.24
N GLY A 456 -1.29 20.29 33.55
CA GLY A 456 -0.43 21.34 34.11
C GLY A 456 -1.12 22.67 34.44
N GLY A 457 -2.45 22.72 34.49
CA GLY A 457 -3.21 23.87 34.95
C GLY A 457 -3.20 24.03 36.47
N THR A 458 -3.39 25.27 36.94
CA THR A 458 -3.56 25.58 38.36
C THR A 458 -5.02 25.51 38.79
N TRP A 459 -5.24 25.35 40.11
CA TRP A 459 -6.57 25.41 40.72
C TRP A 459 -7.18 26.82 40.57
N ASP A 460 -8.50 26.91 40.43
CA ASP A 460 -9.15 28.20 40.17
C ASP A 460 -9.04 29.15 41.38
N GLY A 461 -8.31 30.24 41.15
CA GLY A 461 -7.92 31.22 42.18
C GLY A 461 -6.90 32.23 41.67
N ASP A 462 -6.09 31.84 40.66
CA ASP A 462 -5.06 32.69 40.02
C ASP A 462 -5.31 32.96 38.52
N GLY A 463 -6.54 32.76 38.05
CA GLY A 463 -7.10 33.40 36.85
C GLY A 463 -6.64 32.97 35.44
N SER A 464 -5.62 32.12 35.28
CA SER A 464 -5.18 31.70 33.93
C SER A 464 -6.10 30.66 33.29
N LYS A 465 -6.86 31.07 32.27
CA LYS A 465 -7.60 30.17 31.35
C LYS A 465 -6.74 29.55 30.25
N GLU A 466 -5.44 29.82 30.23
CA GLU A 466 -4.49 29.33 29.23
C GLU A 466 -3.34 28.56 29.90
N ILE A 467 -2.92 27.45 29.29
CA ILE A 467 -1.70 26.71 29.66
C ILE A 467 -0.75 26.75 28.47
N GLN A 468 0.48 27.20 28.70
CA GLN A 468 1.56 27.08 27.72
C GLN A 468 2.29 25.76 27.93
N VAL A 469 2.21 24.87 26.95
CA VAL A 469 2.76 23.51 27.01
C VAL A 469 4.12 23.44 26.33
N GLU A 470 5.06 22.73 26.97
CA GLU A 470 6.38 22.42 26.47
C GLU A 470 6.59 20.90 26.34
N SER A 471 7.36 20.46 25.35
CA SER A 471 7.69 19.05 25.12
C SER A 471 8.87 18.60 25.99
N GLY A 472 8.71 17.49 26.71
CA GLY A 472 9.78 16.82 27.45
C GLY A 472 10.75 16.02 26.58
N THR A 473 11.75 15.40 27.21
CA THR A 473 12.65 14.41 26.58
C THR A 473 12.17 12.98 26.83
N ARG A 474 12.52 12.04 25.94
CA ARG A 474 12.06 10.65 25.97
C ARG A 474 13.22 9.71 25.67
N ASP A 475 13.29 8.62 26.43
CA ASP A 475 14.37 7.63 26.34
C ASP A 475 13.93 6.38 25.54
N THR A 476 12.69 6.38 25.01
CA THR A 476 12.03 5.27 24.28
C THR A 476 12.88 4.70 23.13
N LEU A 477 13.47 5.59 22.33
CA LEU A 477 14.25 5.24 21.12
C LEU A 477 15.77 5.35 21.32
N THR A 478 16.24 5.33 22.57
CA THR A 478 17.67 5.24 22.90
C THR A 478 18.26 3.99 22.26
N ALA A 479 19.38 4.12 21.54
CA ALA A 479 19.89 3.06 20.66
C ALA A 479 20.19 1.73 21.38
N SER A 480 20.80 1.77 22.56
CA SER A 480 21.02 0.57 23.40
C SER A 480 19.71 -0.10 23.77
N ARG A 481 18.75 0.67 24.30
CA ARG A 481 17.42 0.18 24.66
C ARG A 481 16.71 -0.49 23.49
N VAL A 482 16.75 0.09 22.29
CA VAL A 482 16.14 -0.52 21.08
C VAL A 482 16.84 -1.84 20.74
N GLN A 483 18.17 -1.90 20.81
CA GLN A 483 18.94 -3.12 20.56
C GLN A 483 18.64 -4.22 21.58
N ASP A 484 18.63 -3.89 22.87
CA ASP A 484 18.35 -4.83 23.97
C ASP A 484 16.92 -5.40 23.86
N TYR A 485 15.92 -4.52 23.65
CA TYR A 485 14.52 -4.92 23.54
C TYR A 485 14.28 -5.84 22.33
N LEU A 486 14.85 -5.51 21.15
CA LEU A 486 14.79 -6.39 19.98
C LEU A 486 15.49 -7.73 20.26
N LYS A 487 16.65 -7.72 20.91
CA LYS A 487 17.41 -8.92 21.25
C LYS A 487 16.63 -9.85 22.18
N GLU A 488 15.94 -9.30 23.19
CA GLU A 488 15.05 -10.05 24.09
C GLU A 488 13.83 -10.62 23.36
N GLY A 489 13.28 -9.91 22.37
CA GLY A 489 12.25 -10.42 21.45
C GLY A 489 12.72 -11.51 20.47
N GLY A 490 13.98 -11.95 20.55
CA GLY A 490 14.55 -13.00 19.70
C GLY A 490 15.14 -12.50 18.37
N PHE A 491 15.29 -11.19 18.20
CA PHE A 491 15.88 -10.59 17.00
C PHE A 491 17.41 -10.45 17.13
N VAL A 492 18.17 -11.11 16.25
CA VAL A 492 19.65 -11.03 16.25
C VAL A 492 20.11 -9.63 15.80
N ALA A 493 20.70 -8.86 16.72
CA ALA A 493 20.85 -7.40 16.58
C ALA A 493 22.08 -6.91 15.78
N ASP A 494 23.01 -7.80 15.42
CA ASP A 494 24.39 -7.44 15.02
C ASP A 494 24.54 -6.66 13.69
N ASP A 495 23.47 -6.55 12.88
CA ASP A 495 23.52 -5.86 11.57
C ASP A 495 22.29 -4.93 11.35
N PHE A 496 21.82 -4.27 12.42
CA PHE A 496 20.67 -3.35 12.37
C PHE A 496 20.96 -2.09 11.52
N LYS A 497 20.17 -1.84 10.46
CA LYS A 497 20.34 -0.69 9.54
C LYS A 497 19.23 0.36 9.56
N THR A 498 18.06 0.07 10.15
CA THR A 498 16.94 1.03 10.18
C THR A 498 17.02 1.85 11.44
N GLU A 499 17.15 3.16 11.35
CA GLU A 499 17.04 4.02 12.53
C GLU A 499 15.56 4.35 12.80
N TYR A 500 15.08 4.17 14.03
CA TYR A 500 13.75 4.63 14.43
C TYR A 500 13.83 6.11 14.81
N HIS A 501 13.02 6.94 14.14
CA HIS A 501 12.98 8.38 14.33
C HIS A 501 11.83 8.84 15.25
N PHE A 502 10.74 8.07 15.31
CA PHE A 502 9.56 8.35 16.13
C PHE A 502 8.82 7.05 16.49
N SER A 503 8.17 7.01 17.65
CA SER A 503 7.37 5.88 18.16
C SER A 503 5.99 6.33 18.61
N SER A 504 4.95 5.51 18.38
CA SER A 504 3.62 5.74 18.93
C SER A 504 3.58 5.79 20.47
N LEU A 505 4.61 5.27 21.14
CA LEU A 505 4.82 5.41 22.60
C LEU A 505 5.27 6.81 23.03
N ASP A 506 5.56 7.72 22.10
CA ASP A 506 5.97 9.11 22.36
C ASP A 506 4.91 10.12 21.85
N GLY A 507 3.67 9.65 21.66
CA GLY A 507 2.51 10.47 21.31
C GLY A 507 2.17 10.45 19.82
N PHE A 508 2.13 11.63 19.19
CA PHE A 508 1.62 11.80 17.82
C PHE A 508 2.68 12.28 16.82
N ALA A 509 2.91 11.51 15.75
CA ALA A 509 3.94 11.78 14.75
C ALA A 509 3.79 13.09 13.98
N TYR A 510 2.56 13.54 13.70
CA TYR A 510 2.31 14.77 12.93
C TYR A 510 2.09 16.00 13.81
N ASN A 511 2.37 15.89 15.11
CA ASN A 511 2.47 17.04 16.00
C ASN A 511 3.51 18.04 15.46
N GLU A 512 3.19 19.32 15.40
CA GLU A 512 4.08 20.39 14.94
C GLU A 512 4.88 21.05 16.08
N TYR A 513 4.51 20.77 17.33
CA TYR A 513 5.09 21.36 18.55
C TYR A 513 6.36 20.63 19.03
N GLY A 514 7.04 21.25 19.99
CA GLY A 514 8.33 20.80 20.53
C GLY A 514 9.52 21.15 19.65
N ARG A 515 10.56 20.30 19.69
CA ARG A 515 11.74 20.37 18.80
C ARG A 515 11.64 19.29 17.73
N ARG A 516 12.33 19.47 16.59
CA ARG A 516 12.43 18.42 15.55
C ARG A 516 13.70 17.58 15.71
N GLY A 517 13.56 16.28 15.50
CA GLY A 517 14.63 15.29 15.39
C GLY A 517 14.86 14.84 13.95
N VAL A 518 15.65 13.78 13.78
CA VAL A 518 16.03 13.19 12.48
C VAL A 518 14.83 13.08 11.53
N GLY A 519 15.00 13.52 10.28
CA GLY A 519 13.95 13.48 9.25
C GLY A 519 12.82 14.50 9.46
N GLY A 520 12.97 15.44 10.39
CA GLY A 520 11.96 16.45 10.69
C GLY A 520 10.77 15.91 11.51
N TRP A 521 10.91 14.79 12.21
CA TRP A 521 9.89 14.22 13.13
C TRP A 521 9.93 14.88 14.51
N PRO A 522 8.93 14.69 15.40
CA PRO A 522 9.01 15.14 16.78
C PRO A 522 10.27 14.57 17.46
N GLY A 523 11.14 15.44 17.96
CA GLY A 523 12.44 15.07 18.50
C GLY A 523 12.46 15.13 20.01
N PHE A 524 12.90 14.03 20.64
CA PHE A 524 12.95 13.90 22.10
C PHE A 524 14.36 13.66 22.68
N ASP A 525 15.33 13.36 21.81
CA ASP A 525 16.76 13.17 22.13
C ASP A 525 17.57 14.42 21.70
N PRO A 526 18.17 15.17 22.66
CA PRO A 526 18.97 16.35 22.36
C PRO A 526 20.17 16.14 21.41
N GLU A 527 20.76 14.95 21.40
CA GLU A 527 21.88 14.63 20.52
C GLU A 527 21.43 14.45 19.06
N LYS A 528 20.15 14.13 18.85
CA LYS A 528 19.51 13.88 17.55
C LYS A 528 18.64 15.04 17.03
N TYR A 529 18.54 16.16 17.74
CA TYR A 529 17.81 17.34 17.25
C TYR A 529 18.38 17.87 15.92
N ASP A 530 17.50 18.38 15.07
CA ASP A 530 17.87 19.04 13.82
C ASP A 530 18.76 20.26 14.07
N LYS A 531 19.67 20.57 13.12
CA LYS A 531 20.67 21.64 13.28
C LYS A 531 20.06 23.04 13.53
N LYS A 532 18.82 23.27 13.10
CA LYS A 532 18.06 24.51 13.34
C LYS A 532 17.45 24.49 14.74
N ASP A 533 16.67 23.45 15.04
CA ASP A 533 16.01 23.22 16.33
C ASP A 533 16.95 23.05 17.53
N ARG A 534 18.27 22.87 17.34
CA ARG A 534 19.27 23.01 18.42
C ARG A 534 19.51 24.44 18.89
N LYS A 535 19.24 25.43 18.04
CA LYS A 535 19.51 26.86 18.29
C LYS A 535 18.25 27.66 18.57
N ASP A 536 17.17 27.32 17.87
CA ASP A 536 15.88 28.00 18.00
C ASP A 536 15.14 27.53 19.28
N PRO A 537 14.25 28.36 19.86
CA PRO A 537 13.38 27.93 20.96
C PRO A 537 12.43 26.82 20.50
N ALA A 538 12.09 25.91 21.42
CA ALA A 538 11.10 24.86 21.14
C ALA A 538 9.73 25.48 20.81
N ARG A 539 9.01 24.89 19.86
CA ARG A 539 7.69 25.36 19.45
C ARG A 539 6.67 25.01 20.54
N LYS A 540 6.23 26.02 21.28
CA LYS A 540 5.23 25.85 22.33
C LYS A 540 3.83 25.81 21.72
N CYS A 541 2.90 25.17 22.43
CA CYS A 541 1.47 25.26 22.13
C CYS A 541 0.70 25.82 23.34
N ILE A 542 -0.52 26.28 23.10
CA ILE A 542 -1.37 26.90 24.11
C ILE A 542 -2.68 26.13 24.16
N ILE A 543 -3.04 25.63 25.34
CA ILE A 543 -4.36 25.03 25.60
C ILE A 543 -5.22 26.10 26.25
N ARG A 544 -6.37 26.39 25.63
CA ARG A 544 -7.38 27.33 26.13
C ARG A 544 -8.54 26.54 26.72
N ARG A 545 -8.85 26.72 28.00
CA ARG A 545 -9.85 25.89 28.70
C ARG A 545 -11.20 25.89 27.99
N ASP A 546 -11.73 27.08 27.69
CA ASP A 546 -13.05 27.26 27.07
C ASP A 546 -13.11 26.77 25.60
N GLU A 547 -11.98 26.76 24.87
CA GLU A 547 -11.94 26.29 23.47
C GLU A 547 -11.72 24.77 23.38
N CYS A 548 -10.81 24.24 24.18
CA CYS A 548 -10.39 22.84 24.12
C CYS A 548 -11.30 21.91 24.93
N PHE A 549 -11.80 22.36 26.09
CA PHE A 549 -12.72 21.58 26.94
C PHE A 549 -14.16 22.11 26.88
N GLY A 550 -14.46 22.97 25.91
CA GLY A 550 -15.81 23.21 25.43
C GLY A 550 -16.27 22.15 24.43
N GLY A 551 -17.45 22.35 23.85
CA GLY A 551 -18.09 21.46 22.88
C GLY A 551 -19.56 21.24 23.20
N GLY A 552 -20.21 20.30 22.49
CA GLY A 552 -21.58 19.87 22.75
C GLY A 552 -22.67 20.76 22.14
N ASP A 553 -23.91 20.23 22.15
CA ASP A 553 -25.08 20.92 21.61
C ASP A 553 -25.52 22.08 22.53
N PRO A 554 -25.88 23.27 21.98
CA PRO A 554 -26.44 24.36 22.76
C PRO A 554 -27.66 23.93 23.59
N GLY A 555 -27.57 24.10 24.91
CA GLY A 555 -28.65 23.77 25.84
C GLY A 555 -28.68 22.31 26.33
N LYS A 556 -27.71 21.47 25.95
CA LYS A 556 -27.49 20.15 26.58
C LYS A 556 -26.32 20.20 27.58
N PRO A 557 -26.29 19.32 28.60
CA PRO A 557 -25.08 19.10 29.39
C PRO A 557 -23.91 18.66 28.51
N LEU A 558 -22.70 19.09 28.87
CA LEU A 558 -21.47 18.67 28.22
C LEU A 558 -21.16 17.20 28.58
N THR A 559 -20.71 16.42 27.60
CA THR A 559 -20.35 15.01 27.77
C THR A 559 -18.87 14.77 27.47
N ALA A 560 -18.31 13.71 28.06
CA ALA A 560 -16.92 13.32 27.83
C ALA A 560 -16.69 12.95 26.35
N SER A 561 -17.65 12.26 25.72
CA SER A 561 -17.67 11.99 24.28
C SER A 561 -17.63 13.27 23.42
N ALA A 562 -18.36 14.32 23.79
CA ALA A 562 -18.38 15.59 23.05
C ALA A 562 -17.06 16.38 23.20
N VAL A 563 -16.47 16.40 24.41
CA VAL A 563 -15.13 16.98 24.63
C VAL A 563 -14.07 16.22 23.85
N PHE A 564 -14.15 14.89 23.84
CA PHE A 564 -13.28 14.05 23.03
C PHE A 564 -13.43 14.37 21.53
N GLN A 565 -14.64 14.42 21.00
CA GLN A 565 -14.91 14.75 19.59
C GLN A 565 -14.35 16.13 19.21
N ASN A 566 -14.52 17.13 20.09
CA ASN A 566 -13.97 18.48 19.90
C ASN A 566 -12.44 18.43 19.73
N ILE A 567 -11.68 17.88 20.68
CA ILE A 567 -10.19 17.86 20.59
C ILE A 567 -9.63 16.84 19.59
N ALA A 568 -10.38 15.77 19.31
CA ALA A 568 -9.98 14.73 18.36
C ALA A 568 -10.17 15.19 16.91
N PHE A 569 -11.27 15.87 16.56
CA PHE A 569 -11.66 16.07 15.16
C PHE A 569 -11.87 17.54 14.76
N GLU A 570 -12.52 18.36 15.60
CA GLU A 570 -12.81 19.77 15.27
C GLU A 570 -11.60 20.68 15.52
N LYS A 571 -11.09 20.65 16.75
CA LYS A 571 -9.98 21.45 17.29
C LYS A 571 -8.75 20.56 17.44
N THR A 572 -8.29 19.98 16.33
CA THR A 572 -7.15 19.04 16.33
C THR A 572 -5.92 19.59 17.06
N HIS A 573 -5.65 20.89 16.97
CA HIS A 573 -4.56 21.56 17.67
C HIS A 573 -4.65 21.46 19.20
N CYS A 574 -5.87 21.48 19.78
CA CYS A 574 -6.08 21.24 21.21
C CYS A 574 -5.67 19.81 21.58
N GLY A 575 -6.14 18.81 20.83
CA GLY A 575 -5.77 17.41 21.07
C GLY A 575 -4.28 17.15 20.87
N ASP A 576 -3.66 17.76 19.85
CA ASP A 576 -2.23 17.64 19.58
C ASP A 576 -1.41 18.24 20.74
N CYS A 577 -1.86 19.37 21.31
CA CYS A 577 -1.22 20.00 22.47
C CYS A 577 -1.46 19.24 23.79
N VAL A 578 -2.65 18.70 24.01
CA VAL A 578 -2.98 17.80 25.13
C VAL A 578 -2.08 16.57 25.12
N ILE A 579 -1.84 15.96 23.96
CA ILE A 579 -0.89 14.84 23.85
C ILE A 579 0.52 15.27 24.29
N VAL A 580 1.02 16.45 23.88
CA VAL A 580 2.34 16.93 24.33
C VAL A 580 2.39 17.08 25.85
N ALA A 581 1.35 17.64 26.47
CA ALA A 581 1.27 17.78 27.92
C ALA A 581 1.30 16.42 28.64
N LEU A 582 0.49 15.45 28.19
CA LEU A 582 0.39 14.12 28.80
C LEU A 582 1.66 13.27 28.59
N ILE A 583 2.31 13.38 27.43
CA ILE A 583 3.60 12.70 27.18
C ILE A 583 4.69 13.28 28.08
N ASN A 584 4.72 14.60 28.27
CA ASN A 584 5.64 15.25 29.21
C ASN A 584 5.35 14.84 30.66
N ALA A 585 4.09 14.84 31.08
CA ALA A 585 3.65 14.41 32.41
C ALA A 585 3.93 12.92 32.69
N SER A 586 3.95 12.07 31.66
CA SER A 586 4.33 10.66 31.78
C SER A 586 5.84 10.45 31.98
N GLY A 587 6.66 11.50 31.86
CA GLY A 587 8.11 11.43 32.02
C GLY A 587 8.84 10.88 30.79
N ARG A 588 9.95 10.18 31.00
CA ARG A 588 10.86 9.76 29.91
C ARG A 588 10.48 8.47 29.20
N LEU A 589 9.64 7.64 29.82
CA LEU A 589 9.21 6.33 29.32
C LEU A 589 7.75 6.11 29.72
N GLY A 590 7.00 5.31 28.94
CA GLY A 590 5.59 5.02 29.23
C GLY A 590 4.64 6.20 29.02
N LEU A 591 3.38 5.97 29.36
CA LEU A 591 2.19 6.79 29.11
C LEU A 591 1.30 6.89 30.37
N SER A 592 1.91 6.83 31.57
CA SER A 592 1.21 6.78 32.87
C SER A 592 0.16 7.88 33.10
N ALA A 593 0.37 9.08 32.54
CA ALA A 593 -0.58 10.18 32.64
C ALA A 593 -1.82 10.00 31.74
N VAL A 594 -1.71 9.22 30.66
CA VAL A 594 -2.81 8.91 29.74
C VAL A 594 -3.73 7.83 30.32
N LEU A 595 -3.15 6.81 30.98
CA LEU A 595 -3.85 5.58 31.38
C LEU A 595 -4.92 5.81 32.47
N PRO A 596 -6.08 5.12 32.41
CA PRO A 596 -7.06 5.09 33.49
C PRO A 596 -6.50 4.52 34.81
N HIS A 597 -7.21 4.75 35.92
CA HIS A 597 -6.94 4.06 37.18
C HIS A 597 -7.23 2.55 37.01
N PRO A 598 -6.42 1.63 37.56
CA PRO A 598 -6.63 0.19 37.41
C PRO A 598 -8.03 -0.27 37.84
N ASP A 599 -8.51 0.25 38.97
CA ASP A 599 -9.81 -0.08 39.58
C ASP A 599 -11.03 0.52 38.85
N ARG A 600 -10.85 1.14 37.69
CA ARG A 600 -11.93 1.75 36.91
C ARG A 600 -12.46 0.75 35.88
N HIS A 601 -13.70 0.31 36.07
CA HIS A 601 -14.38 -0.69 35.23
C HIS A 601 -15.49 -0.08 34.36
N SER A 602 -15.79 -0.72 33.23
CA SER A 602 -16.95 -0.39 32.39
C SER A 602 -18.26 -0.64 33.15
N PRO A 603 -19.33 0.09 32.81
CA PRO A 603 -20.62 -0.14 33.44
C PRO A 603 -21.16 -1.56 33.13
N PRO A 604 -22.00 -2.14 34.00
CA PRO A 604 -22.77 -3.34 33.65
C PRO A 604 -23.59 -3.11 32.39
N SER A 605 -23.73 -4.15 31.57
CA SER A 605 -24.49 -4.16 30.32
C SER A 605 -25.32 -5.42 30.26
N ASP A 606 -26.63 -5.28 30.08
CA ASP A 606 -27.56 -6.40 29.83
C ASP A 606 -27.47 -6.92 28.38
N THR A 607 -26.46 -6.47 27.61
CA THR A 607 -26.25 -6.90 26.22
C THR A 607 -25.55 -8.26 26.21
N GLU A 608 -26.28 -9.30 25.82
CA GLU A 608 -25.70 -10.62 25.53
C GLU A 608 -24.50 -10.52 24.56
N PRO A 609 -23.36 -11.18 24.85
CA PRO A 609 -22.23 -11.24 23.93
C PRO A 609 -22.65 -11.85 22.58
N SER A 610 -22.18 -11.28 21.47
CA SER A 610 -22.41 -11.89 20.17
C SER A 610 -21.73 -13.26 20.09
N ALA A 611 -22.38 -14.21 19.43
CA ALA A 611 -21.75 -15.48 19.08
C ALA A 611 -20.54 -15.31 18.12
N ASP A 612 -20.45 -14.16 17.44
CA ASP A 612 -19.23 -13.75 16.73
C ASP A 612 -18.27 -13.02 17.67
N GLY A 613 -17.11 -13.65 17.92
CA GLY A 613 -16.02 -13.11 18.72
C GLY A 613 -15.38 -11.83 18.15
N SER A 614 -15.81 -11.35 16.98
CA SER A 614 -15.47 -10.02 16.48
C SER A 614 -15.95 -8.89 17.40
N SER A 615 -17.08 -9.08 18.10
CA SER A 615 -17.71 -8.05 18.95
C SER A 615 -16.92 -7.69 20.23
N THR A 616 -15.98 -8.53 20.64
CA THR A 616 -15.16 -8.32 21.86
C THR A 616 -13.73 -7.86 21.55
N ILE A 617 -13.40 -7.65 20.26
CA ILE A 617 -12.11 -7.09 19.84
C ILE A 617 -12.08 -5.60 20.21
N PRO A 618 -11.08 -5.10 20.96
CA PRO A 618 -11.06 -3.69 21.33
C PRO A 618 -10.77 -2.76 20.14
N HIS A 619 -11.72 -1.87 19.84
CA HIS A 619 -11.59 -0.84 18.83
C HIS A 619 -12.45 0.39 19.17
N LEU A 620 -12.15 1.54 18.54
CA LEU A 620 -13.03 2.71 18.50
C LEU A 620 -13.94 2.67 17.25
N PRO A 621 -15.04 3.44 17.18
CA PRO A 621 -15.97 3.43 16.04
C PRO A 621 -15.32 3.40 14.64
N LEU A 622 -15.81 2.49 13.80
CA LEU A 622 -15.35 2.22 12.43
C LEU A 622 -16.29 2.87 11.41
N VAL A 623 -16.35 4.21 11.47
CA VAL A 623 -17.22 5.06 10.65
C VAL A 623 -16.38 5.97 9.76
N ALA A 624 -16.84 6.28 8.54
CA ALA A 624 -16.18 7.21 7.63
C ALA A 624 -16.29 8.67 8.12
N ASP A 625 -17.45 9.03 8.68
CA ASP A 625 -17.70 10.29 9.34
C ASP A 625 -17.73 10.10 10.86
N TRP A 626 -16.93 10.87 11.60
CA TRP A 626 -16.86 10.75 13.05
C TRP A 626 -18.16 11.19 13.75
N HIS A 627 -19.01 12.01 13.12
CA HIS A 627 -20.31 12.40 13.69
C HIS A 627 -21.26 11.20 13.84
N GLU A 628 -21.05 10.13 13.07
CA GLU A 628 -21.80 8.87 13.15
C GLU A 628 -21.22 7.92 14.22
N GLY A 629 -20.06 8.27 14.79
CA GLY A 629 -19.34 7.46 15.77
C GLY A 629 -19.84 7.69 17.19
N GLN A 630 -20.21 6.61 17.87
CA GLN A 630 -20.59 6.62 19.29
C GLN A 630 -19.34 6.40 20.16
N PHE A 631 -18.84 7.48 20.79
CA PHE A 631 -17.58 7.46 21.53
C PHE A 631 -17.73 7.41 23.06
N ALA A 632 -18.95 7.41 23.59
CA ALA A 632 -19.17 7.25 25.02
C ALA A 632 -18.69 5.88 25.51
N LEU A 633 -18.25 5.81 26.78
CA LEU A 633 -17.69 4.59 27.38
C LEU A 633 -18.60 3.36 27.19
N ARG A 634 -19.90 3.54 27.47
CA ARG A 634 -20.93 2.49 27.34
C ARG A 634 -21.11 1.94 25.93
N ASP A 635 -20.84 2.77 24.91
CA ASP A 635 -21.07 2.41 23.50
C ASP A 635 -19.84 1.68 22.94
N VAL A 636 -18.64 2.19 23.28
CA VAL A 636 -17.34 1.57 22.92
C VAL A 636 -17.14 0.22 23.63
N MET A 637 -17.56 0.10 24.90
CA MET A 637 -17.40 -1.11 25.72
C MET A 637 -18.70 -1.91 25.86
N LYS A 638 -19.68 -1.72 24.97
CA LYS A 638 -21.03 -2.32 25.04
C LYS A 638 -21.04 -3.84 25.25
N TYR A 639 -20.11 -4.54 24.59
CA TYR A 639 -19.94 -6.01 24.63
C TYR A 639 -18.82 -6.46 25.58
N ALA A 640 -18.32 -5.56 26.44
CA ALA A 640 -17.31 -5.81 27.45
C ALA A 640 -17.72 -5.16 28.80
N PRO A 641 -18.84 -5.61 29.42
CA PRO A 641 -19.23 -5.18 30.76
C PRO A 641 -18.21 -5.61 31.83
N ASP A 642 -18.18 -4.90 32.96
CA ASP A 642 -17.31 -5.14 34.13
C ASP A 642 -15.81 -5.34 33.79
N THR A 643 -15.38 -4.79 32.66
CA THR A 643 -14.03 -4.93 32.14
C THR A 643 -13.22 -3.71 32.55
N SER A 644 -11.98 -3.92 33.04
CA SER A 644 -11.07 -2.82 33.38
C SER A 644 -10.85 -1.93 32.16
N ILE A 645 -11.22 -0.65 32.27
CA ILE A 645 -11.11 0.34 31.19
C ILE A 645 -9.65 0.53 30.82
N ARG A 646 -8.74 0.42 31.80
CA ARG A 646 -7.29 0.49 31.58
C ARG A 646 -6.81 -0.60 30.62
N GLN A 647 -7.14 -1.87 30.91
CA GLN A 647 -6.77 -2.99 30.04
C GLN A 647 -7.41 -2.89 28.65
N TRP A 648 -8.64 -2.39 28.56
CA TRP A 648 -9.32 -2.14 27.28
C TRP A 648 -8.61 -1.05 26.46
N SER A 649 -8.31 0.09 27.08
CA SER A 649 -7.55 1.20 26.49
C SER A 649 -6.16 0.78 26.00
N GLU A 650 -5.44 -0.01 26.78
CA GLU A 650 -4.14 -0.57 26.40
C GLU A 650 -4.26 -1.47 25.16
N ARG A 651 -5.32 -2.29 25.06
CA ARG A 651 -5.60 -3.11 23.88
C ARG A 651 -5.98 -2.27 22.64
N ILE A 652 -6.73 -1.17 22.80
CA ILE A 652 -6.97 -0.23 21.69
C ILE A 652 -5.64 0.39 21.25
N MET A 653 -4.81 0.86 22.18
CA MET A 653 -3.51 1.46 21.83
C MET A 653 -2.57 0.44 21.17
N GLN A 654 -2.55 -0.81 21.62
CA GLN A 654 -1.63 -1.82 21.06
C GLN A 654 -1.95 -2.17 19.61
N ARG A 655 -3.24 -2.07 19.25
CA ARG A 655 -3.76 -2.32 17.90
C ARG A 655 -3.19 -1.39 16.84
N TYR A 656 -2.84 -0.15 17.22
CA TYR A 656 -2.36 0.89 16.30
C TYR A 656 -0.89 1.29 16.56
N ARG A 657 -0.07 0.39 17.09
CA ARG A 657 1.35 0.67 17.33
C ARG A 657 2.14 0.79 16.04
N TYR A 658 3.01 1.80 15.99
CA TYR A 658 3.93 2.01 14.89
C TYR A 658 5.20 2.76 15.34
N VAL A 659 6.23 2.63 14.52
CA VAL A 659 7.41 3.50 14.51
C VAL A 659 7.61 4.06 13.11
N ILE A 660 8.15 5.27 13.02
CA ILE A 660 8.64 5.81 11.76
C ILE A 660 10.14 5.54 11.69
N GLY A 661 10.59 4.86 10.64
CA GLY A 661 11.97 4.41 10.49
C GLY A 661 12.63 4.90 9.20
N GLY A 662 13.87 5.35 9.31
CA GLY A 662 14.76 5.57 8.17
C GLY A 662 15.57 4.32 7.87
N THR A 663 15.33 3.69 6.73
CA THR A 663 16.17 2.59 6.24
C THR A 663 17.07 3.10 5.11
N PRO A 664 18.39 2.78 5.08
CA PRO A 664 19.25 3.08 3.94
C PRO A 664 18.68 2.50 2.64
N SER A 665 18.15 3.36 1.80
CA SER A 665 17.46 3.00 0.57
C SER A 665 18.04 3.73 -0.65
N ALA A 666 17.73 3.24 -1.83
CA ALA A 666 17.97 3.93 -3.09
C ALA A 666 16.70 3.86 -3.94
N PHE A 667 16.22 5.02 -4.41
CA PHE A 667 15.21 5.12 -5.45
C PHE A 667 15.91 5.59 -6.72
N GLU A 668 16.11 4.68 -7.66
CA GLU A 668 16.78 4.93 -8.92
C GLU A 668 15.80 4.81 -10.09
N ARG A 669 16.16 5.37 -11.25
CA ARG A 669 15.32 5.35 -12.46
C ARG A 669 16.10 4.76 -13.63
N LEU A 670 15.44 3.98 -14.47
CA LEU A 670 15.95 3.63 -15.80
C LEU A 670 15.56 4.75 -16.77
N ILE A 671 16.52 5.43 -17.40
CA ILE A 671 16.24 6.57 -18.29
C ILE A 671 16.92 6.38 -19.65
N SER A 672 18.22 6.08 -19.66
CA SER A 672 19.01 5.84 -20.87
C SER A 672 20.18 4.90 -20.59
N LEU A 673 20.68 4.18 -21.59
CA LEU A 673 21.71 3.15 -21.40
C LEU A 673 22.98 3.68 -20.68
N GLN A 674 23.42 4.89 -20.99
CA GLN A 674 24.59 5.49 -20.34
C GLN A 674 24.33 5.79 -18.86
N GLN A 675 23.15 6.32 -18.54
CA GLN A 675 22.73 6.59 -17.16
C GLN A 675 22.55 5.28 -16.38
N VAL A 676 21.90 4.26 -16.97
CA VAL A 676 21.72 2.93 -16.36
C VAL A 676 23.06 2.26 -16.08
N LYS A 677 24.00 2.27 -17.02
CA LYS A 677 25.37 1.77 -16.81
C LYS A 677 26.08 2.44 -15.63
N GLY A 678 26.01 3.77 -15.54
CA GLY A 678 26.60 4.54 -14.44
C GLY A 678 25.92 4.29 -13.09
N MET A 679 24.59 4.22 -13.08
CA MET A 679 23.74 4.01 -11.91
C MET A 679 23.96 2.60 -11.32
N LEU A 680 23.83 1.55 -12.12
CA LEU A 680 24.00 0.16 -11.65
C LEU A 680 25.44 -0.09 -11.14
N ALA A 681 26.45 0.48 -11.81
CA ALA A 681 27.83 0.44 -11.32
C ALA A 681 28.02 1.22 -10.00
N SER A 682 27.20 2.24 -9.73
CA SER A 682 27.17 2.96 -8.45
C SER A 682 26.54 2.12 -7.34
N LEU A 683 25.40 1.46 -7.64
CA LEU A 683 24.75 0.53 -6.72
C LEU A 683 25.63 -0.67 -6.35
N ASP A 684 26.45 -1.17 -7.27
CA ASP A 684 27.40 -2.26 -6.96
C ASP A 684 28.60 -1.79 -6.10
N ARG A 685 28.90 -0.49 -6.05
CA ARG A 685 29.93 0.08 -5.14
C ARG A 685 29.38 0.39 -3.75
N LYS A 686 28.11 0.80 -3.64
CA LYS A 686 27.43 1.05 -2.36
C LYS A 686 27.15 -0.28 -1.65
N LYS A 687 27.68 -0.45 -0.43
CA LYS A 687 27.55 -1.69 0.38
C LYS A 687 26.53 -1.58 1.51
N ASP A 688 26.00 -0.38 1.70
CA ASP A 688 25.20 0.10 2.83
C ASP A 688 23.70 0.18 2.52
N ILE A 689 23.30 0.17 1.23
CA ILE A 689 21.89 0.13 0.84
C ILE A 689 21.24 -1.17 1.29
N ALA A 690 20.15 -1.07 2.05
CA ALA A 690 19.30 -2.18 2.44
C ALA A 690 18.08 -2.35 1.51
N LEU A 691 17.51 -1.28 0.95
CA LEU A 691 16.32 -1.32 0.07
C LEU A 691 16.59 -0.64 -1.28
N LEU A 692 16.10 -1.21 -2.40
CA LEU A 692 16.26 -0.63 -3.74
C LEU A 692 14.93 -0.59 -4.49
N CYS A 693 14.49 0.62 -4.86
CA CYS A 693 13.52 0.82 -5.91
C CYS A 693 14.23 1.14 -7.22
N ILE A 694 13.79 0.51 -8.30
CA ILE A 694 14.11 0.92 -9.66
C ILE A 694 12.78 1.19 -10.35
N ASN A 695 12.54 2.44 -10.74
CA ASN A 695 11.39 2.82 -11.55
C ASN A 695 11.77 2.87 -13.04
N ASP A 696 10.86 2.43 -13.92
CA ASP A 696 11.05 2.53 -15.36
C ASP A 696 10.53 3.88 -15.90
N ASP A 697 11.47 4.75 -16.28
CA ASP A 697 11.21 6.01 -16.99
C ASP A 697 11.95 6.03 -18.35
N VAL A 698 12.18 4.86 -18.98
CA VAL A 698 12.87 4.77 -20.28
C VAL A 698 12.01 5.42 -21.35
N THR A 699 12.48 6.56 -21.87
CA THR A 699 11.74 7.41 -22.82
C THR A 699 11.85 6.96 -24.27
N ARG A 700 12.90 6.21 -24.61
CA ARG A 700 13.09 5.55 -25.91
C ARG A 700 13.61 4.15 -25.66
N GLU A 701 12.86 3.17 -26.15
CA GLU A 701 13.18 1.76 -25.91
C GLU A 701 14.43 1.35 -26.69
N SER A 702 15.33 0.65 -26.01
CA SER A 702 16.36 -0.13 -26.67
C SER A 702 16.51 -1.46 -25.96
N SER A 703 16.59 -2.53 -26.75
CA SER A 703 16.90 -3.88 -26.26
C SER A 703 18.21 -3.93 -25.48
N GLU A 704 19.13 -2.99 -25.74
CA GLU A 704 20.36 -2.80 -24.99
C GLU A 704 20.14 -2.46 -23.50
N ILE A 705 19.12 -1.65 -23.15
CA ILE A 705 18.80 -1.33 -21.76
C ILE A 705 18.26 -2.58 -21.06
N ALA A 706 17.27 -3.26 -21.67
CA ALA A 706 16.69 -4.49 -21.15
C ALA A 706 17.78 -5.56 -20.92
N ASN A 707 18.58 -5.87 -21.95
CA ASN A 707 19.66 -6.85 -21.88
C ASN A 707 20.70 -6.49 -20.81
N TYR A 708 21.09 -5.22 -20.69
CA TYR A 708 22.06 -4.79 -19.69
C TYR A 708 21.51 -4.89 -18.26
N PHE A 709 20.25 -4.48 -18.06
CA PHE A 709 19.60 -4.52 -16.76
C PHE A 709 19.33 -5.95 -16.30
N ILE A 710 18.70 -6.79 -17.15
CA ILE A 710 18.50 -8.23 -16.90
C ILE A 710 19.84 -8.90 -16.56
N SER A 711 20.88 -8.66 -17.37
CA SER A 711 22.22 -9.21 -17.10
C SER A 711 22.80 -8.77 -15.75
N TRP A 712 22.54 -7.55 -15.30
CA TRP A 712 22.93 -7.09 -13.95
C TRP A 712 22.11 -7.79 -12.86
N GLN A 713 20.79 -7.90 -13.02
CA GLN A 713 19.92 -8.59 -12.07
C GLN A 713 20.32 -10.07 -11.92
N SER A 714 20.52 -10.78 -13.03
CA SER A 714 20.89 -12.19 -13.03
C SER A 714 22.28 -12.44 -12.44
N ARG A 715 23.24 -11.51 -12.60
CA ARG A 715 24.53 -11.58 -11.89
C ARG A 715 24.39 -11.39 -10.38
N ARG A 716 23.39 -10.61 -9.92
CA ARG A 716 23.20 -10.29 -8.51
C ARG A 716 22.37 -11.33 -7.76
N TRP A 717 21.31 -11.83 -8.39
CA TRP A 717 20.44 -12.87 -7.86
C TRP A 717 20.51 -14.09 -8.79
N ASN A 718 21.68 -14.74 -8.78
CA ASN A 718 22.04 -15.83 -9.67
C ASN A 718 21.47 -17.20 -9.27
N ARG A 719 21.02 -17.36 -8.03
CA ARG A 719 20.35 -18.57 -7.56
C ARG A 719 18.91 -18.62 -8.08
N THR A 720 18.62 -19.57 -8.95
CA THR A 720 17.27 -19.94 -9.36
C THR A 720 16.44 -20.40 -8.15
N ALA A 721 15.15 -20.07 -8.16
CA ALA A 721 14.17 -20.74 -7.34
C ALA A 721 13.78 -22.09 -7.96
N ALA A 722 13.30 -23.01 -7.12
CA ALA A 722 12.94 -24.38 -7.53
C ALA A 722 11.71 -24.49 -8.45
N TRP A 723 11.00 -23.38 -8.68
CA TRP A 723 9.78 -23.27 -9.50
C TRP A 723 10.01 -22.55 -10.84
N GLU A 724 11.27 -22.33 -11.20
CA GLU A 724 11.62 -21.71 -12.48
C GLU A 724 11.94 -22.80 -13.52
N ALA A 725 11.31 -22.74 -14.69
CA ALA A 725 11.49 -23.74 -15.76
C ALA A 725 12.94 -23.88 -16.27
N ASP A 726 13.77 -22.85 -16.04
CA ASP A 726 15.22 -22.88 -16.31
C ASP A 726 16.04 -23.63 -15.24
N ALA A 727 15.42 -24.22 -14.20
CA ALA A 727 16.11 -24.94 -13.14
C ALA A 727 16.71 -26.30 -13.58
N GLY A 728 16.37 -26.76 -14.79
CA GLY A 728 16.91 -27.96 -15.41
C GLY A 728 18.14 -27.72 -16.30
N SER A 729 19.31 -28.20 -15.83
CA SER A 729 20.59 -28.34 -16.56
C SER A 729 21.45 -27.06 -16.76
N PRO A 730 22.65 -26.98 -16.15
CA PRO A 730 23.66 -26.04 -16.60
C PRO A 730 24.21 -26.52 -17.95
N VAL A 731 23.88 -25.80 -19.03
CA VAL A 731 24.60 -25.96 -20.30
C VAL A 731 25.98 -25.34 -20.14
N GLU A 732 26.98 -26.18 -19.86
CA GLU A 732 28.39 -25.82 -20.02
C GLU A 732 28.65 -25.41 -21.47
N PHE A 733 28.75 -24.11 -21.74
CA PHE A 733 29.41 -23.62 -22.93
C PHE A 733 30.93 -23.71 -22.73
N ARG A 734 31.54 -24.73 -23.35
CA ARG A 734 32.98 -24.73 -23.68
C ARG A 734 33.25 -23.84 -24.88
#